data_AF-A0A7S1EK74-F1
#
_entry.id   AF-A0A7S1EK74-F1
#
_cell.length_a   1.000
_cell.length_b   1.000
_cell.length_c   1.000
_cell.angle_alpha   90.00
_cell.angle_beta   90.00
_cell.angle_gamma   90.00
#
_symmetry.space_group_name_H-M   'P 1'
#
loop_
_entity.id
_entity.type
_entity.pdbx_description
1 polymer ?
#
loop_
_entity_poly.entity_id
_entity_poly.type
_entity_poly.pdbx_seq_one_letter_code
_entity_poly.pdbx_strand_id
1 'polypeptide(L)'
;EDNLAPKPHPHALLLTGSTLYTSGEKSGMSRACCSIVAAVCLAVSFSSAVAATHTSPTGTASSILRLPLASGRLDLPNRRLRGGGGRKVEFKVTCKETEYGQNVAIVGGGDGLGNWKKPVVMKPSPFPEWKVTCNVDGEAEYKYCMVDGDGKIAKWEHKGKVNRKVKGDCDSTNDGVYGKIPGAPVHRPPPSGGPPTREDMTAGVHLGEAKVSMGSGQANKFDQMIIDGNGHAGSWRQKLEMVKDFFYDENKANEAGFDRQHPKTEHLASIAIYLHFLSTNQVACEEDGRHYRPNHHSMIASAIDEALNKVTKTPANAYLCRKIRPLLPSYSSDYTAQVPLTRIRDIAHRSDIPKWLKDDIKHNLQNKLHRCAGPEDLVTAERIWNNVKDMGDISGAFKEQMWIFMGELKEFFNAGGLDEKIDDALKKGEPDGAAKGLMEGFFHEKHAGHAQSRLEAIGRLRTHFSNWFETADHGEVMQRTRLIDVGLEQYAFVQMAEAAAVCEEQSRGQGVDWGYLLDVSRHALTNAMLSETADVKEAHSLIAEAESMMGSAVDAQRAKPWLDRALRVCTTFSDAMQKLFLERVLPIGQGLGVDGHAAAVFVEAEVRSNLLFQLSRVLSAGAKTAKHQLGAPPWTALQPGSAVGKLAEYGSLQEFVDSKQQGEDLVLLLKHAEGEEDIPPNVKGIVLAQELPLLSHLGVRARQQGVVFACSDGEAPFNEIKSAAKSMVG
;
A
#
# COMPACT_ATOMS: atom_id res chain seq x y z
N GLU A 1 -4.21 58.78 -39.95
CA GLU A 1 -5.03 57.61 -39.61
C GLU A 1 -4.20 56.35 -39.88
N ASP A 2 -2.94 56.31 -39.42
CA ASP A 2 -2.44 55.97 -38.06
C ASP A 2 -2.36 54.43 -37.92
N ASN A 3 -1.20 53.77 -37.81
CA ASN A 3 0.18 54.18 -37.71
C ASN A 3 1.08 52.96 -38.06
N LEU A 4 2.22 53.21 -38.69
CA LEU A 4 3.26 52.22 -39.07
C LEU A 4 4.16 51.84 -37.88
N ALA A 5 4.55 50.55 -37.75
CA ALA A 5 5.78 50.13 -37.06
C ALA A 5 6.10 48.60 -37.23
N PRO A 6 7.36 48.15 -37.04
CA PRO A 6 7.99 47.05 -37.79
C PRO A 6 8.52 45.84 -36.95
N LYS A 7 9.09 44.85 -37.65
CA LYS A 7 9.87 43.70 -37.11
C LYS A 7 11.14 44.10 -36.35
N PRO A 8 11.73 43.17 -35.56
CA PRO A 8 13.16 42.90 -35.71
C PRO A 8 13.59 41.41 -35.70
N HIS A 9 14.84 41.22 -36.13
CA HIS A 9 15.61 40.01 -36.46
C HIS A 9 16.26 39.29 -35.25
N PRO A 10 16.80 38.06 -35.46
CA PRO A 10 17.51 37.26 -34.46
C PRO A 10 19.03 37.54 -34.43
N HIS A 11 19.67 37.31 -33.29
CA HIS A 11 21.12 37.28 -33.15
C HIS A 11 21.62 35.85 -32.93
N ALA A 12 22.56 35.45 -33.77
CA ALA A 12 23.47 34.32 -33.58
C ALA A 12 24.85 34.85 -33.17
N LEU A 13 25.57 34.12 -32.31
CA LEU A 13 27.04 34.14 -32.29
C LEU A 13 27.59 32.84 -31.68
N LEU A 14 28.57 32.29 -32.41
CA LEU A 14 29.33 31.06 -32.21
C LEU A 14 30.29 31.12 -31.01
N LEU A 15 30.75 29.95 -30.53
CA LEU A 15 32.16 29.51 -30.41
C LEU A 15 32.23 28.14 -29.69
N THR A 16 32.52 27.06 -30.43
CA THR A 16 33.79 26.27 -30.45
C THR A 16 33.81 25.06 -29.52
N GLY A 17 34.00 23.88 -30.15
CA GLY A 17 34.01 22.59 -29.49
C GLY A 17 35.34 22.19 -28.86
N SER A 18 35.30 21.05 -28.19
CA SER A 18 36.44 20.14 -27.98
C SER A 18 35.89 18.73 -27.76
N THR A 19 36.04 17.92 -28.79
CA THR A 19 35.88 16.47 -28.82
C THR A 19 36.93 15.81 -27.91
N LEU A 20 36.51 14.86 -27.07
CA LEU A 20 37.36 13.77 -26.60
C LEU A 20 36.54 12.48 -26.59
N TYR A 21 37.02 11.52 -27.38
CA TYR A 21 36.50 10.18 -27.59
C TYR A 21 37.47 9.21 -26.90
N THR A 22 36.99 8.35 -26.00
CA THR A 22 37.51 7.01 -25.63
C THR A 22 36.54 6.40 -24.58
N SER A 23 35.67 5.47 -24.96
CA SER A 23 35.82 4.00 -24.87
C SER A 23 35.78 3.41 -23.46
N GLY A 24 34.85 2.48 -23.21
CA GLY A 24 35.10 1.33 -22.33
C GLY A 24 34.14 1.09 -21.16
N GLU A 25 33.24 0.13 -21.37
CA GLU A 25 32.83 -0.93 -20.44
C GLU A 25 32.05 -0.66 -19.12
N LYS A 26 30.90 -1.35 -19.06
CA LYS A 26 30.38 -2.19 -17.95
C LYS A 26 30.19 -1.53 -16.57
N SER A 27 28.93 -1.26 -16.24
CA SER A 27 28.23 -1.80 -15.04
C SER A 27 26.94 -1.02 -14.79
N GLY A 28 25.82 -1.73 -14.69
CA GLY A 28 24.52 -1.12 -14.44
C GLY A 28 23.38 -2.15 -14.39
N MET A 29 23.67 -3.35 -13.90
CA MET A 29 22.69 -4.40 -13.62
C MET A 29 22.59 -4.53 -12.11
N SER A 30 21.36 -4.47 -11.60
CA SER A 30 20.90 -4.76 -10.24
C SER A 30 20.30 -3.55 -9.51
N ARG A 31 19.03 -3.23 -9.82
CA ARG A 31 18.01 -2.63 -8.92
C ARG A 31 16.72 -2.35 -9.72
N ALA A 32 15.96 -3.39 -10.07
CA ALA A 32 14.65 -3.21 -10.71
C ALA A 32 13.61 -4.33 -10.45
N CYS A 33 13.87 -5.32 -9.59
CA CYS A 33 13.01 -6.52 -9.51
C CYS A 33 12.38 -6.82 -8.13
N CYS A 34 11.97 -5.82 -7.35
CA CYS A 34 11.24 -6.10 -6.08
C CYS A 34 9.90 -5.39 -5.91
N SER A 35 9.36 -4.70 -6.92
CA SER A 35 8.25 -3.76 -6.69
C SER A 35 6.97 -4.14 -7.43
N ILE A 36 6.30 -5.24 -7.05
CA ILE A 36 4.88 -5.44 -7.41
C ILE A 36 4.03 -6.01 -6.24
N VAL A 37 4.58 -6.83 -5.33
CA VAL A 37 3.83 -7.25 -4.12
C VAL A 37 3.94 -6.22 -2.97
N ALA A 38 4.93 -5.33 -3.01
CA ALA A 38 5.18 -4.37 -1.94
C ALA A 38 4.45 -3.01 -2.13
N ALA A 39 3.94 -2.70 -3.33
CA ALA A 39 3.38 -1.38 -3.64
C ALA A 39 1.99 -1.11 -3.03
N VAL A 40 1.28 -2.15 -2.58
CA VAL A 40 0.00 -2.00 -1.85
C VAL A 40 0.21 -2.03 -0.33
N CYS A 41 1.32 -2.60 0.18
CA CYS A 41 1.61 -2.62 1.62
C CYS A 41 2.55 -1.49 2.10
N LEU A 42 3.33 -0.83 1.23
CA LEU A 42 4.30 0.21 1.65
C LEU A 42 3.73 1.62 1.83
N ALA A 43 2.45 1.86 1.52
CA ALA A 43 1.83 3.18 1.72
C ALA A 43 1.48 3.49 3.20
N VAL A 44 1.71 2.56 4.13
CA VAL A 44 1.36 2.69 5.56
C VAL A 44 2.58 2.78 6.50
N SER A 45 3.83 2.77 6.01
CA SER A 45 5.00 2.64 6.91
C SER A 45 6.12 3.69 6.79
N PHE A 46 5.86 4.87 6.24
CA PHE A 46 6.84 5.97 6.26
C PHE A 46 6.33 7.21 7.01
N SER A 47 6.43 7.15 8.34
CA SER A 47 6.53 8.32 9.23
C SER A 47 7.26 7.89 10.50
N SER A 48 8.59 8.06 10.50
CA SER A 48 9.50 8.18 11.66
C SER A 48 10.84 7.49 11.39
N ALA A 49 11.79 8.22 10.78
CA ALA A 49 13.23 8.05 11.00
C ALA A 49 14.06 9.02 10.12
N VAL A 50 14.07 10.32 10.43
CA VAL A 50 15.17 11.21 10.02
C VAL A 50 15.41 12.26 11.12
N ALA A 51 16.27 11.94 12.07
CA ALA A 51 16.98 12.93 12.88
C ALA A 51 18.15 12.26 13.60
N ALA A 52 19.32 12.20 12.97
CA ALA A 52 20.63 12.20 13.63
C ALA A 52 21.76 12.15 12.59
N THR A 53 22.15 13.28 12.03
CA THR A 53 23.52 13.46 11.55
C THR A 53 24.06 14.78 12.07
N HIS A 54 24.98 14.63 13.02
CA HIS A 54 25.76 15.65 13.69
C HIS A 54 26.49 16.56 12.70
N THR A 55 26.35 17.86 12.90
CA THR A 55 27.32 18.87 12.48
C THR A 55 28.37 19.04 13.58
N SER A 56 29.64 18.82 13.23
CA SER A 56 30.78 19.22 14.05
C SER A 56 31.11 20.70 13.83
N PRO A 57 31.64 21.37 14.86
CA PRO A 57 32.83 22.18 14.61
C PRO A 57 33.96 21.92 15.61
N THR A 58 35.15 22.06 15.04
CA THR A 58 36.51 22.10 15.55
C THR A 58 36.76 22.94 16.81
N GLY A 59 37.76 22.53 17.62
CA GLY A 59 38.72 23.49 18.20
C GLY A 59 39.17 23.30 19.65
N THR A 60 40.42 22.81 19.81
CA THR A 60 41.45 23.21 20.81
C THR A 60 41.44 22.69 22.27
N ALA A 61 42.37 21.74 22.52
CA ALA A 61 43.54 21.82 23.41
C ALA A 61 43.45 21.79 24.97
N SER A 62 44.08 20.74 25.52
CA SER A 62 45.16 20.75 26.55
C SER A 62 44.86 20.53 28.06
N SER A 63 45.47 19.45 28.58
CA SER A 63 46.30 19.34 29.82
C SER A 63 45.77 18.65 31.09
N ILE A 64 46.28 17.42 31.32
CA ILE A 64 47.13 16.96 32.45
C ILE A 64 46.62 17.11 33.92
N LEU A 65 46.45 16.00 34.69
CA LEU A 65 47.31 15.50 35.82
C LEU A 65 46.66 14.41 36.73
N ARG A 66 47.36 13.27 36.79
CA ARG A 66 47.65 12.23 37.84
C ARG A 66 46.72 11.83 39.02
N LEU A 67 46.73 10.49 39.20
CA LEU A 67 46.42 9.54 40.31
C LEU A 67 47.02 9.86 41.70
N PRO A 68 46.64 9.12 42.79
CA PRO A 68 47.41 7.93 43.23
C PRO A 68 46.63 6.70 43.82
N LEU A 69 47.39 5.60 43.96
CA LEU A 69 47.12 4.22 44.41
C LEU A 69 47.14 3.97 45.94
N ALA A 70 46.59 2.81 46.39
CA ALA A 70 47.13 1.80 47.36
C ALA A 70 46.05 0.70 47.61
N SER A 71 46.18 -0.63 47.43
CA SER A 71 47.16 -1.71 47.72
C SER A 71 46.87 -2.51 49.02
N GLY A 72 46.62 -3.83 48.90
CA GLY A 72 46.66 -4.80 50.00
C GLY A 72 46.10 -6.20 49.63
N ARG A 73 46.93 -7.25 49.71
CA ARG A 73 46.71 -8.65 49.22
C ARG A 73 47.20 -9.67 50.29
N LEU A 74 46.82 -10.96 50.10
CA LEU A 74 47.30 -12.26 50.67
C LEU A 74 46.32 -12.92 51.67
N ASP A 75 45.99 -14.24 51.69
CA ASP A 75 46.44 -15.43 50.93
C ASP A 75 45.45 -16.64 51.08
N LEU A 76 45.62 -17.67 50.23
CA LEU A 76 44.72 -18.79 49.83
C LEU A 76 44.64 -20.03 50.78
N PRO A 77 43.74 -21.04 50.57
CA PRO A 77 44.02 -22.14 49.64
C PRO A 77 42.82 -22.68 48.79
N ASN A 78 43.06 -22.74 47.48
CA ASN A 78 42.67 -23.75 46.47
C ASN A 78 41.41 -24.64 46.69
N ARG A 79 40.38 -24.41 45.86
CA ARG A 79 39.59 -25.50 45.26
C ARG A 79 39.34 -25.17 43.79
N ARG A 80 40.03 -25.89 42.89
CA ARG A 80 39.87 -25.77 41.43
C ARG A 80 38.45 -26.18 41.05
N LEU A 81 37.66 -25.25 40.52
CA LEU A 81 36.51 -25.53 39.68
C LEU A 81 36.87 -25.07 38.26
N ARG A 82 36.83 -26.02 37.31
CA ARG A 82 37.04 -25.79 35.88
C ARG A 82 35.99 -24.80 35.37
N GLY A 83 36.40 -23.59 35.00
CA GLY A 83 35.62 -22.73 34.10
C GLY A 83 35.86 -23.17 32.66
N GLY A 84 34.86 -23.76 32.01
CA GLY A 84 34.83 -23.89 30.55
C GLY A 84 34.41 -22.55 29.97
N GLY A 85 35.33 -21.87 29.27
CA GLY A 85 35.03 -20.61 28.58
C GLY A 85 34.48 -20.91 27.19
N GLY A 86 33.19 -20.64 26.98
CA GLY A 86 32.57 -20.72 25.65
C GLY A 86 33.22 -19.78 24.66
N ARG A 87 33.36 -20.23 23.43
CA ARG A 87 33.88 -19.41 22.32
C ARG A 87 32.74 -18.60 21.71
N LYS A 88 33.07 -17.40 21.24
CA LYS A 88 32.12 -16.50 20.58
C LYS A 88 31.94 -16.95 19.13
N VAL A 89 30.70 -17.25 18.75
CA VAL A 89 30.30 -17.61 17.38
C VAL A 89 29.35 -16.55 16.84
N GLU A 90 29.62 -16.02 15.64
CA GLU A 90 28.70 -15.09 14.95
C GLU A 90 27.71 -15.86 14.07
N PHE A 91 26.43 -15.77 14.39
CA PHE A 91 25.35 -16.40 13.62
C PHE A 91 24.77 -15.43 12.60
N LYS A 92 24.53 -15.89 11.37
CA LYS A 92 23.92 -15.08 10.29
C LYS A 92 22.80 -15.82 9.59
N VAL A 93 21.66 -15.15 9.42
CA VAL A 93 20.50 -15.66 8.65
C VAL A 93 19.84 -14.53 7.87
N THR A 94 19.34 -14.85 6.68
CA THR A 94 18.53 -13.92 5.86
C THR A 94 17.05 -14.15 6.15
N CYS A 95 16.35 -13.14 6.67
CA CYS A 95 14.91 -13.19 6.93
C CYS A 95 14.22 -11.95 6.36
N LYS A 96 13.33 -12.17 5.37
CA LYS A 96 12.51 -11.13 4.75
C LYS A 96 11.07 -11.10 5.29
N GLU A 97 10.71 -12.09 6.12
CA GLU A 97 9.34 -12.35 6.58
C GLU A 97 8.99 -11.62 7.89
N THR A 98 9.90 -10.83 8.46
CA THR A 98 9.63 -10.06 9.68
C THR A 98 8.68 -8.90 9.41
N GLU A 99 7.64 -8.77 10.23
CA GLU A 99 6.73 -7.62 10.23
C GLU A 99 7.26 -6.48 11.13
N TYR A 100 6.66 -5.29 11.04
CA TYR A 100 7.02 -4.17 11.91
C TYR A 100 6.83 -4.55 13.39
N GLY A 101 7.84 -4.27 14.23
CA GLY A 101 7.84 -4.68 15.64
C GLY A 101 8.32 -6.11 15.89
N GLN A 102 8.51 -6.93 14.87
CA GLN A 102 9.11 -8.26 15.02
C GLN A 102 10.63 -8.22 14.81
N ASN A 103 11.35 -9.06 15.56
CA ASN A 103 12.78 -9.27 15.39
C ASN A 103 13.08 -10.76 15.20
N VAL A 104 14.12 -11.07 14.43
CA VAL A 104 14.65 -12.45 14.42
C VAL A 104 15.43 -12.67 15.70
N ALA A 105 15.22 -13.81 16.34
CA ALA A 105 15.94 -14.26 17.52
C ALA A 105 16.47 -15.68 17.31
N ILE A 106 17.57 -16.00 18.00
CA ILE A 106 18.14 -17.35 18.07
C ILE A 106 17.84 -17.95 19.45
N VAL A 107 17.49 -19.23 19.50
CA VAL A 107 17.33 -19.96 20.76
C VAL A 107 17.85 -21.38 20.60
N GLY A 108 18.58 -21.89 21.60
CA GLY A 108 19.23 -23.20 21.53
C GLY A 108 19.68 -23.74 22.87
N GLY A 109 20.40 -24.86 22.84
CA GLY A 109 20.99 -25.49 24.02
C GLY A 109 22.26 -24.79 24.46
N GLY A 110 22.38 -24.47 25.75
CA GLY A 110 23.51 -23.75 26.34
C GLY A 110 23.12 -22.35 26.84
N ASP A 111 23.84 -21.87 27.86
CA ASP A 111 23.55 -20.59 28.52
C ASP A 111 23.66 -19.39 27.56
N GLY A 112 24.61 -19.43 26.62
CA GLY A 112 24.78 -18.38 25.60
C GLY A 112 23.71 -18.35 24.51
N LEU A 113 22.89 -19.41 24.39
CA LEU A 113 21.79 -19.54 23.42
C LEU A 113 20.41 -19.59 24.12
N GLY A 114 20.35 -19.34 25.42
CA GLY A 114 19.10 -19.18 26.16
C GLY A 114 18.39 -20.47 26.59
N ASN A 115 19.07 -21.63 26.53
CA ASN A 115 18.59 -22.94 27.01
C ASN A 115 17.15 -23.31 26.57
N TRP A 116 16.81 -23.06 25.29
CA TRP A 116 15.46 -23.30 24.73
C TRP A 116 14.31 -22.51 25.40
N LYS A 117 14.61 -21.53 26.26
CA LYS A 117 13.63 -20.78 27.06
C LYS A 117 13.68 -19.27 26.83
N LYS A 118 14.86 -18.72 26.57
CA LYS A 118 15.07 -17.27 26.46
C LYS A 118 15.71 -16.93 25.10
N PRO A 119 14.92 -16.60 24.07
CA PRO A 119 15.46 -16.22 22.77
C PRO A 119 16.41 -15.02 22.87
N VAL A 120 17.52 -15.07 22.15
CA VAL A 120 18.49 -13.99 22.04
C VAL A 120 18.20 -13.23 20.76
N VAL A 121 17.76 -11.97 20.90
CA VAL A 121 17.37 -11.11 19.77
C VAL A 121 18.59 -10.79 18.90
N MET A 122 18.45 -10.95 17.59
CA MET A 122 19.48 -10.65 16.61
C MET A 122 19.40 -9.18 16.18
N LYS A 123 20.55 -8.63 15.79
CA LYS A 123 20.62 -7.28 15.23
C LYS A 123 20.51 -7.33 13.71
N PRO A 124 19.75 -6.42 13.07
CA PRO A 124 19.80 -6.30 11.62
C PRO A 124 21.21 -5.88 11.18
N SER A 125 21.69 -6.53 10.13
CA SER A 125 22.88 -6.16 9.33
C SER A 125 22.32 -5.99 7.92
N PRO A 126 22.60 -4.90 7.17
CA PRO A 126 21.71 -4.33 6.14
C PRO A 126 20.56 -5.27 5.68
N PHE A 127 19.33 -4.96 6.08
CA PHE A 127 18.16 -5.81 5.84
C PHE A 127 18.17 -6.39 4.42
N PRO A 128 17.96 -7.71 4.24
CA PRO A 128 17.28 -8.65 5.16
C PRO A 128 18.21 -9.58 5.96
N GLU A 129 19.48 -9.21 6.18
CA GLU A 129 20.37 -10.04 7.00
C GLU A 129 20.26 -9.74 8.50
N TRP A 130 20.38 -10.78 9.31
CA TRP A 130 20.32 -10.70 10.77
C TRP A 130 21.56 -11.37 11.35
N LYS A 131 22.17 -10.73 12.34
CA LYS A 131 23.37 -11.25 13.01
C LYS A 131 23.32 -11.16 14.53
N VAL A 132 23.92 -12.14 15.20
CA VAL A 132 24.16 -12.11 16.64
C VAL A 132 25.41 -12.90 16.97
N THR A 133 26.13 -12.49 18.01
CA THR A 133 27.27 -13.24 18.52
C THR A 133 26.88 -13.87 19.85
N CYS A 134 26.92 -15.20 19.93
CA CYS A 134 26.59 -15.97 21.13
C CYS A 134 27.80 -16.81 21.58
N ASN A 135 27.89 -17.07 22.89
CA ASN A 135 28.89 -18.02 23.41
C ASN A 135 28.37 -19.45 23.22
N VAL A 136 29.18 -20.29 22.59
CA VAL A 136 28.86 -21.71 22.35
C VAL A 136 29.91 -22.58 23.04
N ASP A 137 29.45 -23.48 23.90
CA ASP A 137 30.27 -24.47 24.60
C ASP A 137 30.14 -25.84 23.92
N GLY A 138 31.19 -26.28 23.21
CA GLY A 138 31.16 -27.58 22.52
C GLY A 138 30.18 -27.59 21.34
N GLU A 139 29.40 -28.66 21.17
CA GLU A 139 28.39 -28.75 20.11
C GLU A 139 27.02 -28.36 20.67
N ALA A 140 26.32 -27.44 19.98
CA ALA A 140 25.01 -26.95 20.39
C ALA A 140 23.97 -27.09 19.27
N GLU A 141 22.74 -27.41 19.66
CA GLU A 141 21.57 -27.34 18.80
C GLU A 141 20.84 -26.01 18.99
N TYR A 142 20.33 -25.43 17.91
CA TYR A 142 19.63 -24.14 17.94
C TYR A 142 18.57 -24.04 16.85
N LYS A 143 17.73 -23.01 16.98
CA LYS A 143 16.74 -22.59 15.98
C LYS A 143 16.63 -21.08 15.92
N TYR A 144 16.24 -20.60 14.76
CA TYR A 144 15.71 -19.25 14.62
C TYR A 144 14.21 -19.20 14.90
N CYS A 145 13.78 -18.07 15.44
CA CYS A 145 12.39 -17.73 15.64
C CYS A 145 12.20 -16.23 15.40
N MET A 146 10.98 -15.81 15.15
CA MET A 146 10.59 -14.40 15.20
C MET A 146 9.94 -14.14 16.56
N VAL A 147 10.37 -13.06 17.19
CA VAL A 147 9.78 -12.57 18.43
C VAL A 147 9.11 -11.22 18.17
N ASP A 148 8.02 -10.96 18.86
CA ASP A 148 7.35 -9.65 18.86
C ASP A 148 8.08 -8.63 19.74
N GLY A 149 7.53 -7.41 19.85
CA GLY A 149 8.09 -6.32 20.66
C GLY A 149 8.21 -6.64 22.15
N ASP A 150 7.41 -7.60 22.64
CA ASP A 150 7.43 -8.10 24.02
C ASP A 150 8.40 -9.28 24.22
N GLY A 151 9.07 -9.73 23.15
CA GLY A 151 10.02 -10.84 23.17
C GLY A 151 9.37 -12.23 23.17
N LYS A 152 8.06 -12.33 22.91
CA LYS A 152 7.33 -13.60 22.80
C LYS A 152 7.48 -14.17 21.39
N ILE A 153 7.65 -15.49 21.30
CA ILE A 153 7.85 -16.18 20.01
C ILE A 153 6.55 -16.16 19.20
N ALA A 154 6.55 -15.39 18.12
CA ALA A 154 5.46 -15.31 17.15
C ALA A 154 5.51 -16.44 16.12
N LYS A 155 6.72 -16.81 15.65
CA LYS A 155 6.90 -17.83 14.61
C LYS A 155 8.21 -18.58 14.77
N TRP A 156 8.20 -19.88 14.54
CA TRP A 156 9.41 -20.70 14.46
C TRP A 156 9.88 -20.85 13.01
N GLU A 157 11.18 -20.99 12.79
CA GLU A 157 11.71 -21.18 11.43
C GLU A 157 11.18 -22.47 10.79
N HIS A 158 10.91 -23.51 11.57
CA HIS A 158 10.37 -24.77 11.07
C HIS A 158 9.40 -25.41 12.06
N LYS A 159 8.26 -25.92 11.58
CA LYS A 159 7.30 -26.68 12.39
C LYS A 159 7.81 -28.13 12.52
N GLY A 160 8.40 -28.48 13.68
CA GLY A 160 8.85 -29.85 13.97
C GLY A 160 10.10 -29.93 14.86
N LYS A 161 10.60 -31.15 15.11
CA LYS A 161 11.79 -31.41 15.96
C LYS A 161 13.14 -31.26 15.25
N VAL A 162 13.18 -30.64 14.07
CA VAL A 162 14.43 -30.44 13.30
C VAL A 162 15.16 -29.20 13.79
N ASN A 163 16.32 -29.36 14.43
CA ASN A 163 17.17 -28.27 14.93
C ASN A 163 18.43 -28.11 14.07
N ARG A 164 18.97 -26.89 13.99
CA ARG A 164 20.31 -26.64 13.44
C ARG A 164 21.39 -27.05 14.43
N LYS A 165 22.61 -27.32 13.96
CA LYS A 165 23.76 -27.72 14.78
C LYS A 165 24.96 -26.84 14.48
N VAL A 166 25.65 -26.43 15.53
CA VAL A 166 26.89 -25.64 15.46
C VAL A 166 27.92 -26.22 16.41
N LYS A 167 29.18 -26.23 15.98
CA LYS A 167 30.31 -26.56 16.85
C LYS A 167 30.96 -25.27 17.33
N GLY A 168 31.27 -25.18 18.62
CA GLY A 168 31.85 -23.99 19.26
C GLY A 168 33.28 -23.69 18.81
N ASP A 169 33.88 -24.48 17.94
CA ASP A 169 35.16 -24.18 17.29
C ASP A 169 35.01 -23.37 16.00
N CYS A 170 33.80 -23.07 15.53
CA CYS A 170 33.56 -22.21 14.38
C CYS A 170 33.50 -20.72 14.77
N ASP A 171 34.06 -19.84 13.93
CA ASP A 171 34.04 -18.40 14.17
C ASP A 171 32.71 -17.76 13.75
N SER A 172 32.04 -18.31 12.73
CA SER A 172 30.73 -17.82 12.26
C SER A 172 29.92 -18.89 11.52
N THR A 173 28.60 -18.70 11.45
CA THR A 173 27.68 -19.45 10.58
C THR A 173 27.14 -18.56 9.45
N ASN A 174 26.77 -19.17 8.33
CA ASN A 174 25.91 -18.56 7.31
C ASN A 174 24.76 -19.53 7.02
N ASP A 175 23.65 -19.31 7.72
CA ASP A 175 22.54 -20.25 7.82
C ASP A 175 21.52 -20.13 6.68
N GLY A 176 21.80 -19.30 5.68
CA GLY A 176 20.96 -19.10 4.51
C GLY A 176 19.66 -18.39 4.84
N VAL A 177 18.55 -18.88 4.28
CA VAL A 177 17.23 -18.24 4.42
C VAL A 177 16.50 -18.81 5.64
N TYR A 178 15.87 -17.94 6.42
CA TYR A 178 14.98 -18.30 7.52
C TYR A 178 13.96 -19.36 7.07
N GLY A 179 13.84 -20.42 7.85
CA GLY A 179 12.95 -21.56 7.60
C GLY A 179 13.40 -22.59 6.57
N LYS A 180 14.54 -22.38 5.89
CA LYS A 180 15.21 -23.40 5.08
C LYS A 180 16.35 -24.02 5.87
N ILE A 181 16.10 -25.13 6.56
CA ILE A 181 17.13 -25.90 7.26
C ILE A 181 17.76 -26.89 6.25
N PRO A 182 19.08 -26.83 5.97
CA PRO A 182 19.75 -27.76 5.08
C PRO A 182 19.54 -29.22 5.52
N GLY A 183 19.00 -30.07 4.64
CA GLY A 183 18.73 -31.48 4.92
C GLY A 183 17.38 -31.80 5.57
N ALA A 184 16.52 -30.81 5.86
CA ALA A 184 15.16 -31.07 6.32
C ALA A 184 14.27 -31.60 5.18
N PRO A 185 13.42 -32.63 5.41
CA PRO A 185 12.53 -33.16 4.39
C PRO A 185 11.51 -32.09 3.95
N VAL A 186 11.42 -31.87 2.63
CA VAL A 186 10.43 -30.98 2.01
C VAL A 186 9.04 -31.54 2.31
N HIS A 187 8.18 -30.75 2.95
CA HIS A 187 6.80 -31.13 3.22
C HIS A 187 6.05 -31.32 1.89
N ARG A 188 5.85 -32.57 1.48
CA ARG A 188 4.99 -32.94 0.36
C ARG A 188 3.54 -32.79 0.86
N PRO A 189 2.63 -32.08 0.15
CA PRO A 189 1.22 -32.14 0.52
C PRO A 189 0.72 -33.58 0.31
N PRO A 190 -0.17 -34.09 1.18
CA PRO A 190 -0.69 -35.45 1.04
C PRO A 190 -1.52 -35.58 -0.25
N PRO A 191 -1.56 -36.76 -0.88
CA PRO A 191 -2.44 -37.00 -2.01
C PRO A 191 -3.90 -36.97 -1.55
N SER A 192 -4.73 -36.37 -2.41
CA SER A 192 -6.21 -36.28 -2.35
C SER A 192 -6.91 -37.36 -1.51
N GLY A 193 -7.46 -36.95 -0.36
CA GLY A 193 -8.54 -37.63 0.35
C GLY A 193 -9.82 -36.81 0.20
N GLY A 194 -10.97 -37.50 0.04
CA GLY A 194 -12.28 -36.92 -0.30
C GLY A 194 -12.87 -35.91 0.70
N PRO A 195 -14.09 -35.42 0.43
CA PRO A 195 -14.64 -34.24 1.11
C PRO A 195 -14.84 -34.49 2.61
N PRO A 196 -14.58 -33.49 3.48
CA PRO A 196 -14.73 -33.67 4.93
C PRO A 196 -16.20 -33.73 5.32
N THR A 197 -16.51 -34.61 6.26
CA THR A 197 -17.84 -34.76 6.86
C THR A 197 -18.13 -33.66 7.88
N ARG A 198 -19.42 -33.37 8.06
CA ARG A 198 -19.99 -32.24 8.82
C ARG A 198 -19.70 -32.23 10.34
N GLU A 199 -18.94 -33.18 10.86
CA GLU A 199 -18.66 -33.35 12.30
C GLU A 199 -17.27 -32.84 12.74
N ASP A 200 -16.36 -32.54 11.81
CA ASP A 200 -14.99 -32.07 12.14
C ASP A 200 -14.90 -30.56 12.46
N MET A 201 -16.03 -29.82 12.49
CA MET A 201 -16.06 -28.35 12.65
C MET A 201 -16.10 -27.84 14.11
N THR A 202 -15.93 -28.66 15.15
CA THR A 202 -16.23 -28.23 16.54
C THR A 202 -15.10 -28.35 17.58
N ALA A 203 -13.83 -28.42 17.20
CA ALA A 203 -12.74 -28.42 18.18
C ALA A 203 -11.55 -27.53 17.76
N GLY A 204 -11.70 -26.22 18.00
CA GLY A 204 -10.64 -25.21 17.86
C GLY A 204 -10.63 -24.27 19.07
N VAL A 205 -9.46 -24.12 19.68
CA VAL A 205 -9.17 -23.42 20.93
C VAL A 205 -9.48 -21.92 20.84
N HIS A 206 -10.28 -21.42 21.80
CA HIS A 206 -10.57 -19.99 21.98
C HIS A 206 -9.28 -19.18 22.25
N LEU A 207 -8.87 -18.41 21.25
CA LEU A 207 -8.13 -17.16 21.44
C LEU A 207 -9.11 -16.02 21.15
N GLY A 208 -9.17 -15.05 22.06
CA GLY A 208 -10.22 -14.03 22.10
C GLY A 208 -10.31 -13.24 20.80
N GLU A 209 -11.40 -13.45 20.07
CA GLU A 209 -11.85 -12.59 18.99
C GLU A 209 -12.25 -11.24 19.61
N ALA A 210 -11.56 -10.18 19.22
CA ALA A 210 -12.14 -8.85 19.28
C ALA A 210 -13.34 -8.87 18.31
N LYS A 211 -14.55 -8.95 18.87
CA LYS A 211 -15.78 -8.75 18.10
C LYS A 211 -15.80 -7.31 17.62
N VAL A 212 -15.35 -7.10 16.39
CA VAL A 212 -15.69 -5.91 15.62
C VAL A 212 -17.19 -5.99 15.33
N SER A 213 -17.98 -5.29 16.15
CA SER A 213 -19.43 -5.15 15.96
C SER A 213 -19.69 -4.12 14.87
N MET A 214 -19.39 -4.48 13.63
CA MET A 214 -19.76 -3.73 12.41
C MET A 214 -20.79 -4.57 11.66
N GLY A 215 -21.84 -3.90 11.15
CA GLY A 215 -23.15 -4.47 10.81
C GLY A 215 -23.16 -5.89 10.23
N SER A 216 -23.90 -6.78 10.90
CA SER A 216 -24.28 -8.12 10.42
C SER A 216 -25.36 -8.03 9.32
N GLY A 217 -25.16 -7.16 8.33
CA GLY A 217 -26.11 -6.95 7.24
C GLY A 217 -26.17 -8.16 6.34
N GLN A 218 -27.37 -8.65 6.04
CA GLN A 218 -27.55 -9.67 5.01
C GLN A 218 -27.25 -9.06 3.64
N ALA A 219 -26.55 -9.78 2.76
CA ALA A 219 -26.30 -9.33 1.39
C ALA A 219 -27.63 -8.98 0.70
N ASN A 220 -27.68 -7.84 0.00
CA ASN A 220 -28.85 -7.50 -0.80
C ASN A 220 -28.97 -8.43 -2.02
N LYS A 221 -30.09 -8.33 -2.76
CA LYS A 221 -30.36 -9.19 -3.91
C LYS A 221 -29.22 -9.20 -4.95
N PHE A 222 -28.68 -8.04 -5.30
CA PHE A 222 -27.63 -7.94 -6.31
C PHE A 222 -26.31 -8.53 -5.81
N ASP A 223 -25.94 -8.24 -4.56
CA ASP A 223 -24.75 -8.79 -3.91
C ASP A 223 -24.84 -10.32 -3.82
N GLN A 224 -26.01 -10.85 -3.46
CA GLN A 224 -26.27 -12.29 -3.42
C GLN A 224 -26.13 -12.94 -4.81
N MET A 225 -26.58 -12.29 -5.87
CA MET A 225 -26.39 -12.81 -7.23
C MET A 225 -24.93 -12.84 -7.67
N ILE A 226 -24.10 -11.89 -7.22
CA ILE A 226 -22.65 -11.94 -7.44
C ILE A 226 -22.04 -13.12 -6.67
N ILE A 227 -22.43 -13.32 -5.41
CA ILE A 227 -21.95 -14.42 -4.56
C ILE A 227 -22.32 -15.77 -5.18
N ASP A 228 -23.60 -15.97 -5.51
CA ASP A 228 -24.12 -17.20 -6.08
C ASP A 228 -23.50 -17.45 -7.45
N GLY A 229 -23.42 -16.42 -8.30
CA GLY A 229 -22.80 -16.51 -9.61
C GLY A 229 -21.31 -16.87 -9.54
N ASN A 230 -20.58 -16.34 -8.55
CA ASN A 230 -19.19 -16.74 -8.28
C ASN A 230 -19.10 -18.23 -7.91
N GLY A 231 -20.03 -18.76 -7.10
CA GLY A 231 -20.09 -20.18 -6.76
C GLY A 231 -20.29 -21.11 -7.97
N HIS A 232 -20.94 -20.61 -9.03
CA HIS A 232 -21.14 -21.35 -10.28
C HIS A 232 -20.02 -21.12 -11.32
N ALA A 233 -19.18 -20.11 -11.13
CA ALA A 233 -18.10 -19.75 -12.02
C ALA A 233 -16.76 -20.28 -11.47
N GLY A 234 -16.23 -21.35 -12.08
CA GLY A 234 -14.95 -21.92 -11.67
C GLY A 234 -13.76 -21.09 -12.14
N SER A 235 -13.73 -20.75 -13.43
CA SER A 235 -12.59 -20.06 -14.07
C SER A 235 -12.66 -18.54 -13.99
N TRP A 236 -11.49 -17.88 -14.04
CA TRP A 236 -11.41 -16.41 -14.11
C TRP A 236 -12.25 -15.84 -15.28
N ARG A 237 -12.21 -16.52 -16.43
CA ARG A 237 -13.08 -16.22 -17.59
C ARG A 237 -14.55 -16.21 -17.23
N GLN A 238 -15.06 -17.26 -16.57
CA GLN A 238 -16.48 -17.37 -16.21
C GLN A 238 -16.87 -16.27 -15.22
N LYS A 239 -15.97 -15.89 -14.32
CA LYS A 239 -16.16 -14.82 -13.35
C LYS A 239 -16.25 -13.45 -14.02
N LEU A 240 -15.42 -13.19 -15.04
CA LEU A 240 -15.54 -11.99 -15.88
C LEU A 240 -16.80 -12.02 -16.76
N GLU A 241 -17.12 -13.18 -17.35
CA GLU A 241 -18.32 -13.37 -18.18
C GLU A 241 -19.59 -13.06 -17.37
N MET A 242 -19.66 -13.50 -16.11
CA MET A 242 -20.76 -13.17 -15.20
C MET A 242 -20.95 -11.66 -15.05
N VAL A 243 -19.86 -10.88 -14.91
CA VAL A 243 -19.94 -9.42 -14.83
C VAL A 243 -20.41 -8.81 -16.15
N LYS A 244 -19.86 -9.28 -17.27
CA LYS A 244 -20.29 -8.86 -18.61
C LYS A 244 -21.77 -9.11 -18.83
N ASP A 245 -22.28 -10.24 -18.36
CA ASP A 245 -23.68 -10.63 -18.56
C ASP A 245 -24.66 -9.66 -17.91
N PHE A 246 -24.33 -9.02 -16.78
CA PHE A 246 -25.19 -7.95 -16.22
C PHE A 246 -25.39 -6.79 -17.21
N PHE A 247 -24.42 -6.52 -18.09
CA PHE A 247 -24.49 -5.44 -19.08
C PHE A 247 -25.08 -5.87 -20.42
N TYR A 248 -25.12 -7.16 -20.76
CA TYR A 248 -25.49 -7.63 -22.10
C TYR A 248 -26.64 -8.65 -22.12
N ASP A 249 -26.84 -9.43 -21.07
CA ASP A 249 -27.95 -10.39 -20.96
C ASP A 249 -29.14 -9.72 -20.26
N GLU A 250 -30.19 -9.44 -21.02
CA GLU A 250 -31.40 -8.77 -20.52
C GLU A 250 -32.12 -9.58 -19.45
N ASN A 251 -32.11 -10.91 -19.51
CA ASN A 251 -32.77 -11.74 -18.52
C ASN A 251 -32.03 -11.65 -17.18
N LYS A 252 -30.71 -11.79 -17.22
CA LYS A 252 -29.87 -11.67 -16.01
C LYS A 252 -29.91 -10.26 -15.43
N ALA A 253 -29.88 -9.23 -16.28
CA ALA A 253 -30.00 -7.84 -15.84
C ALA A 253 -31.35 -7.59 -15.15
N ASN A 254 -32.46 -8.06 -15.73
CA ASN A 254 -33.79 -7.92 -15.14
C ASN A 254 -33.94 -8.71 -13.83
N GLU A 255 -33.42 -9.94 -13.78
CA GLU A 255 -33.40 -10.74 -12.55
C GLU A 255 -32.62 -10.03 -11.45
N ALA A 256 -31.47 -9.43 -11.78
CA ALA A 256 -30.62 -8.66 -10.88
C ALA A 256 -31.16 -7.26 -10.53
N GLY A 257 -32.20 -6.79 -11.22
CA GLY A 257 -32.66 -5.40 -11.13
C GLY A 257 -31.59 -4.40 -11.59
N PHE A 258 -30.68 -4.82 -12.46
CA PHE A 258 -29.58 -4.03 -12.98
C PHE A 258 -30.01 -3.28 -14.24
N ASP A 259 -30.15 -1.96 -14.14
CA ASP A 259 -30.35 -1.10 -15.31
C ASP A 259 -29.01 -0.92 -16.03
N ARG A 260 -28.95 -1.33 -17.30
CA ARG A 260 -27.71 -1.34 -18.10
C ARG A 260 -27.24 0.05 -18.52
N GLN A 261 -28.16 1.03 -18.60
CA GLN A 261 -27.84 2.41 -18.96
C GLN A 261 -27.72 3.31 -17.72
N HIS A 262 -28.56 3.05 -16.71
CA HIS A 262 -28.62 3.82 -15.47
C HIS A 262 -28.45 2.91 -14.24
N PRO A 263 -27.34 2.14 -14.14
CA PRO A 263 -27.12 1.26 -13.01
C PRO A 263 -27.11 2.07 -11.72
N LYS A 264 -27.71 1.52 -10.67
CA LYS A 264 -27.58 2.08 -9.33
C LYS A 264 -26.09 2.13 -8.98
N THR A 265 -25.65 3.24 -8.39
CA THR A 265 -24.27 3.42 -7.91
C THR A 265 -23.82 2.24 -7.04
N GLU A 266 -24.73 1.74 -6.24
CA GLU A 266 -24.59 0.56 -5.39
C GLU A 266 -24.20 -0.72 -6.15
N HIS A 267 -24.79 -0.97 -7.33
CA HIS A 267 -24.47 -2.15 -8.13
C HIS A 267 -23.06 -2.05 -8.73
N LEU A 268 -22.66 -0.85 -9.17
CA LEU A 268 -21.30 -0.61 -9.64
C LEU A 268 -20.28 -0.75 -8.51
N ALA A 269 -20.64 -0.38 -7.27
CA ALA A 269 -19.78 -0.59 -6.12
C ALA A 269 -19.58 -2.07 -5.81
N SER A 270 -20.64 -2.88 -5.89
CA SER A 270 -20.56 -4.34 -5.72
C SER A 270 -19.70 -5.00 -6.82
N ILE A 271 -19.84 -4.55 -8.08
CA ILE A 271 -18.97 -4.99 -9.18
C ILE A 271 -17.51 -4.61 -8.92
N ALA A 272 -17.24 -3.39 -8.46
CA ALA A 272 -15.88 -2.94 -8.14
C ALA A 272 -15.25 -3.75 -6.99
N ILE A 273 -16.00 -4.03 -5.92
CA ILE A 273 -15.55 -4.91 -4.81
C ILE A 273 -15.21 -6.30 -5.35
N TYR A 274 -16.13 -6.90 -6.10
CA TYR A 274 -15.97 -8.25 -6.63
C TYR A 274 -14.75 -8.37 -7.55
N LEU A 275 -14.62 -7.47 -8.51
CA LEU A 275 -13.49 -7.45 -9.43
C LEU A 275 -12.18 -7.15 -8.71
N HIS A 276 -12.18 -6.35 -7.65
CA HIS A 276 -10.98 -6.11 -6.85
C HIS A 276 -10.50 -7.39 -6.16
N PHE A 277 -11.38 -8.12 -5.47
CA PHE A 277 -11.02 -9.39 -4.86
C PHE A 277 -10.64 -10.45 -5.90
N LEU A 278 -11.23 -10.40 -7.09
CA LEU A 278 -10.87 -11.26 -8.21
C LEU A 278 -9.46 -10.94 -8.74
N SER A 279 -9.14 -9.67 -9.01
CA SER A 279 -7.84 -9.26 -9.57
C SER A 279 -6.70 -9.41 -8.57
N THR A 280 -6.98 -9.31 -7.26
CA THR A 280 -6.00 -9.47 -6.18
C THR A 280 -5.84 -10.92 -5.71
N ASN A 281 -6.45 -11.88 -6.42
CA ASN A 281 -6.39 -13.30 -6.12
C ASN A 281 -6.91 -13.68 -4.71
N GLN A 282 -7.83 -12.87 -4.17
CA GLN A 282 -8.56 -13.16 -2.93
C GLN A 282 -9.76 -14.09 -3.21
N VAL A 283 -10.30 -14.02 -4.43
CA VAL A 283 -11.28 -14.98 -4.95
C VAL A 283 -10.54 -16.04 -5.76
N ALA A 284 -10.60 -17.30 -5.30
CA ALA A 284 -9.92 -18.41 -5.96
C ALA A 284 -10.49 -18.68 -7.36
N CYS A 285 -9.62 -19.00 -8.32
CA CYS A 285 -10.00 -19.46 -9.65
C CYS A 285 -9.58 -20.93 -9.84
N GLU A 286 -10.43 -21.70 -10.51
CA GLU A 286 -10.23 -23.12 -10.79
C GLU A 286 -10.21 -23.39 -12.29
N GLU A 287 -9.58 -24.50 -12.69
CA GLU A 287 -9.66 -24.96 -14.08
C GLU A 287 -11.05 -25.52 -14.38
N ASP A 288 -11.77 -24.89 -15.32
CA ASP A 288 -13.11 -25.33 -15.74
C ASP A 288 -13.10 -26.54 -16.71
N GLY A 289 -11.95 -27.21 -16.85
CA GLY A 289 -11.75 -28.40 -17.71
C GLY A 289 -11.87 -28.14 -19.22
N ARG A 290 -12.19 -26.91 -19.63
CA ARG A 290 -12.34 -26.51 -21.03
C ARG A 290 -11.04 -25.87 -21.54
N HIS A 291 -10.96 -25.69 -22.87
CA HIS A 291 -9.79 -25.14 -23.55
C HIS A 291 -10.08 -23.71 -24.03
N TYR A 292 -10.18 -22.75 -23.11
CA TYR A 292 -10.33 -21.35 -23.48
C TYR A 292 -8.98 -20.63 -23.39
N ARG A 293 -8.56 -20.09 -24.54
CA ARG A 293 -7.34 -19.28 -24.64
C ARG A 293 -7.54 -17.90 -23.99
N PRO A 294 -6.44 -17.20 -23.67
CA PRO A 294 -6.48 -15.86 -23.06
C PRO A 294 -7.31 -14.84 -23.83
N ASN A 295 -7.44 -14.98 -25.15
CA ASN A 295 -8.22 -14.06 -26.00
C ASN A 295 -9.67 -13.93 -25.59
N HIS A 296 -10.29 -14.97 -25.04
CA HIS A 296 -11.64 -14.86 -24.52
C HIS A 296 -11.73 -13.88 -23.34
N HIS A 297 -10.73 -13.83 -22.46
CA HIS A 297 -10.68 -12.89 -21.33
C HIS A 297 -10.54 -11.45 -21.84
N SER A 298 -9.66 -11.22 -22.81
CA SER A 298 -9.49 -9.92 -23.48
C SER A 298 -10.77 -9.44 -24.16
N MET A 299 -11.47 -10.31 -24.87
CA MET A 299 -12.75 -9.93 -25.51
C MET A 299 -13.84 -9.60 -24.48
N ILE A 300 -13.89 -10.32 -23.35
CA ILE A 300 -14.81 -10.03 -22.25
C ILE A 300 -14.46 -8.69 -21.59
N ALA A 301 -13.18 -8.44 -21.31
CA ALA A 301 -12.71 -7.18 -20.76
C ALA A 301 -13.05 -5.98 -21.65
N SER A 302 -12.84 -6.12 -22.97
CA SER A 302 -13.22 -5.11 -23.95
C SER A 302 -14.73 -4.83 -23.91
N ALA A 303 -15.56 -5.87 -23.84
CA ALA A 303 -17.02 -5.72 -23.74
C ALA A 303 -17.46 -5.03 -22.44
N ILE A 304 -16.84 -5.36 -21.29
CA ILE A 304 -17.15 -4.70 -20.01
C ILE A 304 -16.76 -3.21 -20.09
N ASP A 305 -15.58 -2.86 -20.60
CA ASP A 305 -15.18 -1.45 -20.70
C ASP A 305 -16.05 -0.67 -21.72
N GLU A 306 -16.45 -1.30 -22.83
CA GLU A 306 -17.39 -0.72 -23.78
C GLU A 306 -18.75 -0.43 -23.13
N ALA A 307 -19.26 -1.35 -22.30
CA ALA A 307 -20.49 -1.15 -21.54
C ALA A 307 -20.37 -0.03 -20.52
N LEU A 308 -19.24 0.08 -19.81
CA LEU A 308 -18.97 1.18 -18.88
C LEU A 308 -18.93 2.55 -19.56
N ASN A 309 -18.59 2.61 -20.86
CA ASN A 309 -18.68 3.86 -21.64
C ASN A 309 -20.13 4.26 -21.96
N LYS A 310 -21.06 3.29 -21.99
CA LYS A 310 -22.49 3.52 -22.27
C LYS A 310 -23.30 3.84 -21.01
N VAL A 311 -22.73 3.65 -19.82
CA VAL A 311 -23.35 4.01 -18.54
C VAL A 311 -23.44 5.53 -18.42
N THR A 312 -24.63 6.03 -18.08
CA THR A 312 -24.84 7.45 -17.78
C THR A 312 -24.04 7.84 -16.53
N LYS A 313 -23.00 8.66 -16.74
CA LYS A 313 -22.13 9.15 -15.67
C LYS A 313 -22.86 10.18 -14.79
N THR A 314 -22.71 10.01 -13.49
CA THR A 314 -23.18 10.93 -12.45
C THR A 314 -22.05 11.17 -11.45
N PRO A 315 -22.05 12.28 -10.70
CA PRO A 315 -21.04 12.52 -9.67
C PRO A 315 -20.90 11.38 -8.65
N ALA A 316 -21.96 10.60 -8.43
CA ALA A 316 -21.96 9.48 -7.49
C ALA A 316 -21.33 8.19 -8.06
N ASN A 317 -21.37 7.96 -9.38
CA ASN A 317 -20.96 6.68 -9.99
C ASN A 317 -19.70 6.76 -10.86
N ALA A 318 -19.28 7.96 -11.27
CA ALA A 318 -18.29 8.10 -12.31
C ALA A 318 -16.89 7.61 -11.84
N TYR A 319 -16.55 7.88 -10.57
CA TYR A 319 -15.40 7.28 -9.88
C TYR A 319 -15.41 5.73 -9.90
N LEU A 320 -16.57 5.09 -9.76
CA LEU A 320 -16.66 3.61 -9.80
C LEU A 320 -16.37 3.06 -11.19
N CYS A 321 -16.89 3.70 -12.24
CA CYS A 321 -16.57 3.33 -13.62
C CYS A 321 -15.07 3.47 -13.88
N ARG A 322 -14.44 4.55 -13.39
CA ARG A 322 -12.98 4.71 -13.44
C ARG A 322 -12.25 3.59 -12.70
N LYS A 323 -12.73 3.20 -11.52
CA LYS A 323 -12.12 2.18 -10.66
C LYS A 323 -12.23 0.75 -11.19
N ILE A 324 -13.30 0.42 -11.91
CA ILE A 324 -13.49 -0.93 -12.47
C ILE A 324 -12.48 -1.24 -13.59
N ARG A 325 -12.15 -0.24 -14.42
CA ARG A 325 -11.38 -0.46 -15.66
C ARG A 325 -9.98 -1.05 -15.46
N PRO A 326 -9.17 -0.61 -14.47
CA PRO A 326 -7.85 -1.19 -14.22
C PRO A 326 -7.88 -2.63 -13.71
N LEU A 327 -9.05 -3.15 -13.28
CA LEU A 327 -9.22 -4.51 -12.77
C LEU A 327 -9.43 -5.54 -13.90
N LEU A 328 -9.55 -5.07 -15.14
CA LEU A 328 -9.76 -5.90 -16.32
C LEU A 328 -8.43 -6.23 -17.03
N PRO A 329 -8.28 -7.42 -17.64
CA PRO A 329 -7.11 -7.73 -18.46
C PRO A 329 -6.96 -6.81 -19.67
N SER A 330 -5.76 -6.79 -20.22
CA SER A 330 -5.47 -6.15 -21.49
C SER A 330 -6.30 -6.77 -22.61
N TYR A 331 -6.81 -5.90 -23.47
CA TYR A 331 -7.45 -6.28 -24.72
C TYR A 331 -6.74 -5.68 -25.93
N SER A 332 -5.41 -5.55 -25.85
CA SER A 332 -4.58 -5.23 -27.00
C SER A 332 -4.79 -6.21 -28.16
N SER A 333 -4.42 -5.79 -29.36
CA SER A 333 -4.49 -6.64 -30.55
C SER A 333 -3.71 -7.95 -30.41
N ASP A 334 -2.61 -7.95 -29.65
CA ASP A 334 -1.81 -9.14 -29.35
C ASP A 334 -2.55 -10.17 -28.49
N TYR A 335 -3.41 -9.72 -27.57
CA TYR A 335 -4.16 -10.61 -26.67
C TYR A 335 -5.54 -10.98 -27.21
N THR A 336 -6.13 -10.17 -28.08
CA THR A 336 -7.41 -10.48 -28.76
C THR A 336 -7.24 -11.39 -29.98
N ALA A 337 -6.02 -11.58 -30.46
CA ALA A 337 -5.68 -12.56 -31.50
C ALA A 337 -6.15 -13.98 -31.14
N GLN A 338 -6.42 -14.83 -32.14
CA GLN A 338 -6.92 -16.20 -31.90
C GLN A 338 -5.98 -17.06 -31.04
N VAL A 339 -4.68 -16.78 -31.08
CA VAL A 339 -3.64 -17.54 -30.39
C VAL A 339 -2.66 -16.58 -29.72
N PRO A 340 -3.00 -16.02 -28.55
CA PRO A 340 -2.11 -15.12 -27.81
C PRO A 340 -1.10 -15.92 -26.96
N LEU A 341 -0.10 -15.23 -26.42
CA LEU A 341 0.92 -15.79 -25.52
C LEU A 341 1.62 -17.05 -26.08
N THR A 342 1.90 -17.09 -27.39
CA THR A 342 2.47 -18.29 -28.04
C THR A 342 3.87 -18.65 -27.54
N ARG A 343 4.65 -17.68 -27.05
CA ARG A 343 6.03 -17.85 -26.59
C ARG A 343 6.17 -18.93 -25.51
N ILE A 344 5.17 -19.06 -24.63
CA ILE A 344 5.20 -20.07 -23.56
C ILE A 344 5.23 -21.50 -24.09
N ARG A 345 4.64 -21.74 -25.27
CA ARG A 345 4.70 -23.05 -25.94
C ARG A 345 6.12 -23.38 -26.38
N ASP A 346 6.82 -22.41 -26.97
CA ASP A 346 8.17 -22.60 -27.46
C ASP A 346 9.13 -22.82 -26.29
N ILE A 347 9.00 -22.01 -25.23
CA ILE A 347 9.75 -22.16 -23.98
C ILE A 347 9.55 -23.57 -23.39
N ALA A 348 8.32 -24.05 -23.31
CA ALA A 348 8.00 -25.37 -22.75
C ALA A 348 8.45 -26.55 -23.63
N HIS A 349 8.87 -26.32 -24.87
CA HIS A 349 9.30 -27.38 -25.79
C HIS A 349 10.80 -27.40 -26.05
N ARG A 350 11.54 -26.43 -25.51
CA ARG A 350 13.00 -26.37 -25.53
C ARG A 350 13.68 -27.68 -25.11
N SER A 351 14.79 -27.99 -25.77
CA SER A 351 15.65 -29.15 -25.51
C SER A 351 16.86 -28.81 -24.63
N ASP A 352 17.17 -27.52 -24.49
CA ASP A 352 18.31 -26.98 -23.74
C ASP A 352 18.00 -26.65 -22.26
N ILE A 353 16.88 -27.16 -21.74
CA ILE A 353 16.48 -27.02 -20.33
C ILE A 353 16.31 -28.39 -19.65
N PRO A 354 16.61 -28.50 -18.34
CA PRO A 354 16.39 -29.74 -17.59
C PRO A 354 14.94 -30.22 -17.64
N LYS A 355 14.74 -31.55 -17.60
CA LYS A 355 13.41 -32.17 -17.65
C LYS A 355 12.46 -31.64 -16.57
N TRP A 356 12.94 -31.47 -15.34
CA TRP A 356 12.11 -30.97 -14.23
C TRP A 356 11.54 -29.57 -14.52
N LEU A 357 12.32 -28.69 -15.14
CA LEU A 357 11.92 -27.32 -15.48
C LEU A 357 10.93 -27.33 -16.63
N LYS A 358 11.18 -28.18 -17.63
CA LYS A 358 10.26 -28.40 -18.75
C LYS A 358 8.90 -28.88 -18.26
N ASP A 359 8.89 -29.86 -17.35
CA ASP A 359 7.67 -30.39 -16.76
C ASP A 359 6.95 -29.33 -15.90
N ASP A 360 7.69 -28.55 -15.10
CA ASP A 360 7.13 -27.46 -14.28
C ASP A 360 6.46 -26.37 -15.15
N ILE A 361 7.15 -25.88 -16.18
CA ILE A 361 6.60 -24.89 -17.12
C ILE A 361 5.38 -25.45 -17.84
N LYS A 362 5.46 -26.69 -18.35
CA LYS A 362 4.36 -27.29 -19.10
C LYS A 362 3.12 -27.46 -18.24
N HIS A 363 3.26 -28.03 -17.05
CA HIS A 363 2.12 -28.44 -16.23
C HIS A 363 1.56 -27.32 -15.36
N ASN A 364 2.40 -26.42 -14.86
CA ASN A 364 1.96 -25.36 -13.95
C ASN A 364 1.75 -24.00 -14.62
N LEU A 365 2.18 -23.80 -15.87
CA LEU A 365 2.04 -22.50 -16.54
C LEU A 365 1.44 -22.61 -17.94
N GLN A 366 2.08 -23.33 -18.86
CA GLN A 366 1.61 -23.44 -20.25
C GLN A 366 0.21 -24.06 -20.36
N ASN A 367 -0.01 -25.22 -19.73
CA ASN A 367 -1.30 -25.90 -19.79
C ASN A 367 -2.41 -25.10 -19.12
N LYS A 368 -2.08 -24.41 -18.02
CA LYS A 368 -3.00 -23.54 -17.26
C LYS A 368 -3.45 -22.38 -18.14
N LEU A 369 -2.52 -21.58 -18.67
CA LEU A 369 -2.81 -20.46 -19.57
C LEU A 369 -3.65 -20.85 -20.80
N HIS A 370 -3.47 -22.05 -21.35
CA HIS A 370 -4.25 -22.54 -22.50
C HIS A 370 -5.63 -23.12 -22.14
N ARG A 371 -5.92 -23.35 -20.86
CA ARG A 371 -7.19 -23.90 -20.36
C ARG A 371 -8.01 -22.82 -19.67
N CYS A 372 -7.38 -22.13 -18.72
CA CYS A 372 -7.91 -21.07 -17.90
C CYS A 372 -6.74 -20.19 -17.44
N ALA A 373 -6.53 -19.04 -18.07
CA ALA A 373 -5.61 -18.04 -17.55
C ALA A 373 -6.21 -17.40 -16.29
N GLY A 374 -5.37 -17.04 -15.33
CA GLY A 374 -5.79 -16.33 -14.12
C GLY A 374 -4.63 -15.57 -13.48
N PRO A 375 -4.91 -14.56 -12.63
CA PRO A 375 -3.86 -13.75 -11.99
C PRO A 375 -2.78 -14.58 -11.26
N GLU A 376 -3.12 -15.78 -10.80
CA GLU A 376 -2.19 -16.77 -10.21
C GLU A 376 -1.05 -17.20 -11.15
N ASP A 377 -1.22 -17.06 -12.47
CA ASP A 377 -0.19 -17.38 -13.45
C ASP A 377 1.02 -16.42 -13.36
N LEU A 378 0.81 -15.18 -12.94
CA LEU A 378 1.92 -14.23 -12.68
C LEU A 378 2.80 -14.73 -11.55
N VAL A 379 2.19 -15.15 -10.44
CA VAL A 379 2.89 -15.71 -9.28
C VAL A 379 3.65 -16.97 -9.68
N THR A 380 3.02 -17.81 -10.51
CA THR A 380 3.64 -19.05 -10.99
C THR A 380 4.83 -18.78 -11.93
N ALA A 381 4.72 -17.84 -12.86
CA ALA A 381 5.79 -17.43 -13.74
C ALA A 381 6.97 -16.81 -12.96
N GLU A 382 6.68 -15.97 -11.97
CA GLU A 382 7.70 -15.36 -11.11
C GLU A 382 8.41 -16.39 -10.22
N ARG A 383 7.67 -17.37 -9.68
CA ARG A 383 8.27 -18.52 -8.97
C ARG A 383 9.25 -19.28 -9.87
N ILE A 384 8.85 -19.60 -11.10
CA ILE A 384 9.72 -20.31 -12.06
C ILE A 384 10.98 -19.48 -12.35
N TRP A 385 10.83 -18.20 -12.63
CA TRP A 385 11.95 -17.29 -12.89
C TRP A 385 12.92 -17.19 -11.71
N ASN A 386 12.41 -17.00 -10.50
CA ASN A 386 13.24 -16.89 -9.30
C ASN A 386 14.02 -18.16 -9.00
N ASN A 387 13.50 -19.33 -9.38
CA ASN A 387 14.23 -20.59 -9.24
C ASN A 387 15.40 -20.71 -10.23
N VAL A 388 15.32 -20.09 -11.41
CA VAL A 388 16.27 -20.35 -12.52
C VAL A 388 17.20 -19.19 -12.86
N LYS A 389 16.88 -17.95 -12.46
CA LYS A 389 17.62 -16.76 -12.87
C LYS A 389 19.11 -16.79 -12.50
N ASP A 390 19.45 -17.34 -11.33
CA ASP A 390 20.81 -17.39 -10.80
C ASP A 390 21.50 -18.75 -11.06
N MET A 391 20.80 -19.71 -11.68
CA MET A 391 21.35 -21.03 -12.01
C MET A 391 22.28 -20.93 -13.24
N GLY A 392 23.55 -21.32 -13.08
CA GLY A 392 24.57 -21.19 -14.13
C GLY A 392 24.47 -22.23 -15.25
N ASP A 393 23.77 -23.35 -15.02
CA ASP A 393 23.53 -24.44 -15.95
C ASP A 393 22.31 -24.22 -16.87
N ILE A 394 21.56 -23.14 -16.64
CA ILE A 394 20.40 -22.76 -17.46
C ILE A 394 20.82 -21.82 -18.58
N SER A 395 20.42 -22.15 -19.81
CA SER A 395 20.84 -21.40 -21.00
C SER A 395 20.41 -19.93 -20.94
N GLY A 396 21.31 -19.02 -21.33
CA GLY A 396 21.02 -17.59 -21.40
C GLY A 396 19.86 -17.27 -22.36
N ALA A 397 19.78 -18.01 -23.47
CA ALA A 397 18.69 -17.90 -24.45
C ALA A 397 17.33 -18.34 -23.88
N PHE A 398 17.27 -19.30 -22.96
CA PHE A 398 16.03 -19.59 -22.23
C PHE A 398 15.68 -18.44 -21.30
N LYS A 399 16.66 -17.93 -20.52
CA LYS A 399 16.42 -16.84 -19.56
C LYS A 399 15.87 -15.60 -20.24
N GLU A 400 16.43 -15.25 -21.41
CA GLU A 400 15.94 -14.14 -22.23
C GLU A 400 14.49 -14.35 -22.68
N GLN A 401 14.15 -15.51 -23.24
CA GLN A 401 12.79 -15.80 -23.69
C GLN A 401 11.78 -15.83 -22.53
N MET A 402 12.16 -16.40 -21.39
CA MET A 402 11.34 -16.40 -20.18
C MET A 402 11.11 -14.98 -19.65
N TRP A 403 12.14 -14.13 -19.68
CA TRP A 403 12.03 -12.72 -19.30
C TRP A 403 11.06 -11.95 -20.19
N ILE A 404 11.17 -12.12 -21.52
CA ILE A 404 10.23 -11.50 -22.48
C ILE A 404 8.81 -12.01 -22.23
N PHE A 405 8.64 -13.32 -22.04
CA PHE A 405 7.33 -13.91 -21.74
C PHE A 405 6.73 -13.34 -20.45
N MET A 406 7.53 -13.12 -19.41
CA MET A 406 7.04 -12.47 -18.18
C MET A 406 6.57 -11.04 -18.44
N GLY A 407 7.21 -10.32 -19.37
CA GLY A 407 6.75 -9.01 -19.83
C GLY A 407 5.38 -9.09 -20.51
N GLU A 408 5.21 -10.02 -21.46
CA GLU A 408 3.93 -10.30 -22.14
C GLU A 408 2.83 -10.67 -21.13
N LEU A 409 3.15 -11.51 -20.14
CA LEU A 409 2.19 -11.92 -19.12
C LEU A 409 1.79 -10.74 -18.23
N LYS A 410 2.74 -9.88 -17.82
CA LYS A 410 2.44 -8.66 -17.07
C LYS A 410 1.56 -7.70 -17.86
N GLU A 411 1.83 -7.53 -19.15
CA GLU A 411 1.01 -6.68 -20.01
C GLU A 411 -0.41 -7.27 -20.16
N PHE A 412 -0.55 -8.58 -20.35
CA PHE A 412 -1.87 -9.24 -20.40
C PHE A 412 -2.73 -8.96 -19.15
N PHE A 413 -2.13 -8.95 -17.97
CA PHE A 413 -2.82 -8.63 -16.71
C PHE A 413 -2.79 -7.13 -16.35
N ASN A 414 -2.33 -6.25 -17.25
CA ASN A 414 -2.17 -4.81 -16.99
C ASN A 414 -1.30 -4.44 -15.78
N ALA A 415 -0.41 -5.35 -15.36
CA ALA A 415 0.43 -5.27 -14.17
C ALA A 415 1.73 -4.45 -14.35
N GLY A 416 1.95 -3.86 -15.52
CA GLY A 416 3.12 -3.01 -15.81
C GLY A 416 3.10 -1.68 -15.04
N GLY A 417 4.28 -1.11 -14.78
CA GLY A 417 4.44 0.18 -14.11
C GLY A 417 4.06 1.38 -14.99
N LEU A 418 3.96 2.58 -14.40
CA LEU A 418 3.68 3.82 -15.15
C LEU A 418 4.70 4.06 -16.28
N ASP A 419 5.99 3.90 -15.98
CA ASP A 419 7.06 4.18 -16.94
C ASP A 419 7.02 3.22 -18.12
N GLU A 420 6.79 1.93 -17.86
CA GLU A 420 6.63 0.91 -18.91
C GLU A 420 5.45 1.23 -19.83
N LYS A 421 4.32 1.70 -19.25
CA LYS A 421 3.11 2.07 -19.99
C LYS A 421 3.33 3.32 -20.85
N ILE A 422 4.00 4.35 -20.32
CA ILE A 422 4.35 5.56 -21.07
C ILE A 422 5.34 5.23 -22.19
N ASP A 423 6.40 4.48 -21.91
CA ASP A 423 7.39 4.08 -22.92
C ASP A 423 6.75 3.29 -24.07
N ASP A 424 5.81 2.39 -23.77
CA ASP A 424 5.07 1.66 -24.80
C ASP A 424 4.18 2.59 -25.64
N ALA A 425 3.45 3.51 -25.01
CA ALA A 425 2.64 4.50 -25.73
C ALA A 425 3.50 5.43 -26.62
N LEU A 426 4.67 5.86 -26.13
CA LEU A 426 5.62 6.68 -26.89
C LEU A 426 6.16 5.95 -28.13
N LYS A 427 6.49 4.66 -28.00
CA LYS A 427 6.93 3.82 -29.12
C LYS A 427 5.84 3.66 -30.18
N LYS A 428 4.58 3.59 -29.76
CA LYS A 428 3.41 3.47 -30.64
C LYS A 428 2.89 4.81 -31.18
N GLY A 429 3.36 5.93 -30.62
CA GLY A 429 2.89 7.28 -30.98
C GLY A 429 1.46 7.57 -30.51
N GLU A 430 1.04 6.92 -29.42
CA GLU A 430 -0.33 6.97 -28.88
C GLU A 430 -0.44 7.97 -27.71
N PRO A 431 -1.65 8.46 -27.39
CA PRO A 431 -2.84 8.47 -28.26
C PRO A 431 -2.73 9.46 -29.42
N ASP A 432 -1.93 10.52 -29.28
CA ASP A 432 -1.71 11.56 -30.28
C ASP A 432 -0.36 12.27 -30.09
N GLY A 433 -0.01 13.16 -31.03
CA GLY A 433 1.27 13.90 -30.98
C GLY A 433 1.40 14.91 -29.83
N ALA A 434 0.28 15.46 -29.33
CA ALA A 434 0.30 16.38 -28.20
C ALA A 434 0.55 15.62 -26.88
N ALA A 435 -0.13 14.49 -26.70
CA ALA A 435 0.12 13.57 -25.59
C ALA A 435 1.58 13.09 -25.57
N LYS A 436 2.16 12.79 -26.73
CA LYS A 436 3.58 12.43 -26.85
C LYS A 436 4.50 13.50 -26.24
N GLY A 437 4.34 14.76 -26.65
CA GLY A 437 5.15 15.86 -26.12
C GLY A 437 4.93 16.09 -24.61
N LEU A 438 3.69 15.91 -24.13
CA LEU A 438 3.38 16.00 -22.70
C LEU A 438 3.98 14.85 -21.88
N MET A 439 4.02 13.63 -22.43
CA MET A 439 4.67 12.46 -21.80
C MET A 439 6.19 12.62 -21.73
N GLU A 440 6.83 13.11 -22.81
CA GLU A 440 8.26 13.43 -22.82
C GLU A 440 8.58 14.54 -21.79
N GLY A 441 7.73 15.57 -21.70
CA GLY A 441 7.83 16.61 -20.68
C GLY A 441 7.66 16.08 -19.25
N PHE A 442 6.71 15.16 -19.04
CA PHE A 442 6.52 14.50 -17.75
C PHE A 442 7.78 13.71 -17.33
N PHE A 443 8.41 12.97 -18.24
CA PHE A 443 9.66 12.26 -17.91
C PHE A 443 10.80 13.23 -17.58
N HIS A 444 10.90 14.36 -18.27
CA HIS A 444 11.88 15.40 -17.91
C HIS A 444 11.69 15.87 -16.46
N GLU A 445 10.46 16.25 -16.10
CA GLU A 445 10.12 16.69 -14.74
C GLU A 445 10.26 15.57 -13.71
N LYS A 446 9.97 14.32 -14.08
CA LYS A 446 10.14 13.16 -13.19
C LYS A 446 11.60 12.98 -12.75
N HIS A 447 12.56 13.27 -13.63
CA HIS A 447 13.99 13.09 -13.34
C HIS A 447 14.67 14.31 -12.74
N ALA A 448 14.24 15.52 -13.11
CA ALA A 448 14.93 16.76 -12.75
C ALA A 448 14.05 17.77 -11.97
N GLY A 449 12.74 17.56 -11.93
CA GLY A 449 11.78 18.48 -11.35
C GLY A 449 11.60 18.34 -9.83
N HIS A 450 11.01 19.37 -9.23
CA HIS A 450 10.57 19.34 -7.85
C HIS A 450 9.12 18.87 -7.75
N ALA A 451 8.58 18.67 -6.54
CA ALA A 451 7.22 18.14 -6.38
C ALA A 451 6.15 18.97 -7.12
N GLN A 452 6.26 20.30 -7.11
CA GLN A 452 5.33 21.20 -7.80
C GLN A 452 5.36 21.03 -9.32
N SER A 453 6.55 21.07 -9.94
CA SER A 453 6.67 20.93 -11.40
C SER A 453 6.25 19.53 -11.88
N ARG A 454 6.51 18.50 -11.07
CA ARG A 454 6.00 17.13 -11.28
C ARG A 454 4.47 17.09 -11.23
N LEU A 455 3.84 17.70 -10.22
CA LEU A 455 2.38 17.78 -10.09
C LEU A 455 1.73 18.58 -11.23
N GLU A 456 2.38 19.65 -11.70
CA GLU A 456 1.94 20.42 -12.85
C GLU A 456 1.98 19.59 -14.14
N ALA A 457 3.10 18.92 -14.42
CA ALA A 457 3.23 18.06 -15.59
C ALA A 457 2.17 16.94 -15.60
N ILE A 458 1.91 16.33 -14.43
CA ILE A 458 0.83 15.35 -14.27
C ILE A 458 -0.52 15.99 -14.59
N GLY A 459 -0.85 17.14 -13.98
CA GLY A 459 -2.12 17.81 -14.19
C GLY A 459 -2.37 18.13 -15.67
N ARG A 460 -1.35 18.65 -16.38
CA ARG A 460 -1.43 18.95 -17.81
C ARG A 460 -1.69 17.70 -18.65
N LEU A 461 -0.95 16.62 -18.43
CA LEU A 461 -1.10 15.37 -19.16
C LEU A 461 -2.47 14.72 -18.91
N ARG A 462 -2.91 14.66 -17.64
CA ARG A 462 -4.21 14.10 -17.28
C ARG A 462 -5.39 14.94 -17.81
N THR A 463 -5.25 16.26 -17.86
CA THR A 463 -6.25 17.16 -18.47
C THR A 463 -6.38 16.89 -19.97
N HIS A 464 -5.24 16.72 -20.66
CA HIS A 464 -5.23 16.32 -22.08
C HIS A 464 -5.95 14.99 -22.28
N PHE A 465 -5.65 13.98 -21.47
CA PHE A 465 -6.33 12.69 -21.54
C PHE A 465 -7.82 12.78 -21.27
N SER A 466 -8.25 13.54 -20.26
CA SER A 466 -9.67 13.73 -19.97
C SER A 466 -10.43 14.28 -21.17
N ASN A 467 -9.89 15.30 -21.83
CA ASN A 467 -10.50 15.88 -23.03
C ASN A 467 -10.50 14.88 -24.21
N TRP A 468 -9.41 14.14 -24.37
CA TRP A 468 -9.30 13.12 -25.42
C TRP A 468 -10.34 12.00 -25.22
N PHE A 469 -10.57 11.55 -23.98
CA PHE A 469 -11.54 10.50 -23.66
C PHE A 469 -12.99 10.85 -24.05
N GLU A 470 -13.36 12.12 -24.17
CA GLU A 470 -14.71 12.54 -24.55
C GLU A 470 -15.04 12.23 -26.02
N THR A 471 -14.01 12.12 -26.86
CA THR A 471 -14.16 11.99 -28.32
C THR A 471 -13.52 10.73 -28.90
N ALA A 472 -12.70 10.03 -28.11
CA ALA A 472 -11.99 8.86 -28.55
C ALA A 472 -12.87 7.60 -28.61
N ASP A 473 -12.60 6.78 -29.63
CA ASP A 473 -13.27 5.49 -29.82
C ASP A 473 -12.86 4.47 -28.76
N HIS A 474 -13.76 3.52 -28.50
CA HIS A 474 -13.44 2.34 -27.69
C HIS A 474 -12.39 1.49 -28.40
N GLY A 475 -11.34 1.05 -27.67
CA GLY A 475 -10.27 0.26 -28.25
C GLY A 475 -9.03 0.16 -27.35
N GLU A 476 -7.98 -0.49 -27.84
CA GLU A 476 -6.76 -0.75 -27.06
C GLU A 476 -6.02 0.54 -26.68
N VAL A 477 -6.03 1.55 -27.56
CA VAL A 477 -5.45 2.88 -27.29
C VAL A 477 -6.16 3.54 -26.10
N MET A 478 -7.49 3.50 -26.09
CA MET A 478 -8.31 3.98 -24.98
C MET A 478 -7.95 3.28 -23.67
N GLN A 479 -7.79 1.95 -23.68
CA GLN A 479 -7.36 1.20 -22.49
C GLN A 479 -6.00 1.69 -21.99
N ARG A 480 -5.02 1.74 -22.88
CA ARG A 480 -3.63 2.09 -22.55
C ARG A 480 -3.56 3.50 -21.97
N THR A 481 -4.21 4.46 -22.61
CA THR A 481 -4.27 5.85 -22.14
C THR A 481 -4.95 5.97 -20.78
N ARG A 482 -6.05 5.24 -20.52
CA ARG A 482 -6.70 5.21 -19.19
C ARG A 482 -5.81 4.62 -18.11
N LEU A 483 -5.06 3.56 -18.42
CA LEU A 483 -4.12 2.95 -17.48
C LEU A 483 -2.92 3.86 -17.17
N ILE A 484 -2.45 4.64 -18.16
CA ILE A 484 -1.46 5.70 -17.93
C ILE A 484 -2.04 6.78 -17.02
N ASP A 485 -3.26 7.25 -17.28
CA ASP A 485 -3.93 8.26 -16.46
C ASP A 485 -4.11 7.81 -15.00
N VAL A 486 -4.48 6.55 -14.76
CA VAL A 486 -4.53 5.96 -13.41
C VAL A 486 -3.13 5.87 -12.78
N GLY A 487 -2.12 5.49 -13.55
CA GLY A 487 -0.74 5.47 -13.05
C GLY A 487 -0.20 6.87 -12.70
N LEU A 488 -0.58 7.90 -13.47
CA LEU A 488 -0.26 9.30 -13.19
C LEU A 488 -0.90 9.78 -11.88
N GLU A 489 -2.15 9.39 -11.62
CA GLU A 489 -2.83 9.66 -10.35
C GLU A 489 -2.11 9.01 -9.15
N GLN A 490 -1.73 7.74 -9.29
CA GLN A 490 -0.94 7.04 -8.27
C GLN A 490 0.42 7.70 -8.03
N TYR A 491 1.06 8.20 -9.08
CA TYR A 491 2.30 8.96 -8.95
C TYR A 491 2.06 10.33 -8.27
N ALA A 492 0.96 11.03 -8.62
CA ALA A 492 0.57 12.29 -7.96
C ALA A 492 0.32 12.10 -6.45
N PHE A 493 -0.22 10.95 -6.03
CA PHE A 493 -0.36 10.62 -4.62
C PHE A 493 0.99 10.62 -3.89
N VAL A 494 2.02 10.01 -4.48
CA VAL A 494 3.38 10.00 -3.92
C VAL A 494 3.94 11.42 -3.85
N GLN A 495 3.74 12.22 -4.89
CA GLN A 495 4.18 13.62 -4.92
C GLN A 495 3.48 14.48 -3.86
N MET A 496 2.18 14.26 -3.66
CA MET A 496 1.42 14.94 -2.61
C MET A 496 1.80 14.49 -1.21
N ALA A 497 2.23 13.24 -1.02
CA ALA A 497 2.75 12.78 0.27
C ALA A 497 4.07 13.49 0.63
N GLU A 498 4.96 13.70 -0.35
CA GLU A 498 6.17 14.52 -0.19
C GLU A 498 5.80 15.97 0.18
N ALA A 499 4.86 16.58 -0.54
CA ALA A 499 4.39 17.93 -0.28
C ALA A 499 3.73 18.10 1.10
N ALA A 500 2.93 17.12 1.52
CA ALA A 500 2.33 17.06 2.84
C ALA A 500 3.38 17.05 3.95
N ALA A 501 4.43 16.23 3.81
CA ALA A 501 5.51 16.17 4.79
C ALA A 501 6.24 17.52 4.93
N VAL A 502 6.44 18.25 3.82
CA VAL A 502 7.03 19.60 3.84
C VAL A 502 6.12 20.57 4.61
N CYS A 503 4.82 20.61 4.30
CA CYS A 503 3.89 21.51 4.99
C CYS A 503 3.74 21.17 6.48
N GLU A 504 3.70 19.90 6.84
CA GLU A 504 3.64 19.42 8.24
C GLU A 504 4.88 19.86 9.02
N GLU A 505 6.08 19.71 8.44
CA GLU A 505 7.32 20.13 9.09
C GLU A 505 7.38 21.64 9.29
N GLN A 506 7.00 22.42 8.27
CA GLN A 506 6.92 23.88 8.38
C GLN A 506 5.96 24.29 9.51
N SER A 507 4.78 23.66 9.58
CA SER A 507 3.75 23.98 10.57
C SER A 507 4.21 23.74 12.01
N ARG A 508 5.09 22.77 12.27
CA ARG A 508 5.74 22.57 13.59
C ARG A 508 6.60 23.78 13.98
N GLY A 509 7.23 24.43 13.01
CA GLY A 509 7.98 25.68 13.17
C GLY A 509 7.11 26.94 13.23
N GLN A 510 5.77 26.81 13.40
CA GLN A 510 4.79 27.90 13.48
C GLN A 510 4.59 28.74 12.20
N GLY A 511 5.03 28.26 11.04
CA GLY A 511 4.85 28.92 9.75
C GLY A 511 4.47 27.94 8.65
N VAL A 512 3.99 28.43 7.51
CA VAL A 512 3.89 27.66 6.27
C VAL A 512 4.23 28.57 5.12
N ASP A 513 4.84 28.02 4.07
CA ASP A 513 4.88 28.69 2.78
C ASP A 513 3.47 28.60 2.15
N TRP A 514 2.71 29.69 2.27
CA TRP A 514 1.36 29.77 1.73
C TRP A 514 1.31 29.61 0.21
N GLY A 515 2.33 30.10 -0.51
CA GLY A 515 2.39 29.96 -1.96
C GLY A 515 2.55 28.51 -2.35
N TYR A 516 3.49 27.81 -1.72
CA TYR A 516 3.69 26.38 -1.90
C TYR A 516 2.44 25.57 -1.54
N LEU A 517 1.84 25.81 -0.36
CA LEU A 517 0.66 25.10 0.12
C LEU A 517 -0.53 25.24 -0.83
N LEU A 518 -0.82 26.46 -1.28
CA LEU A 518 -1.93 26.75 -2.18
C LEU A 518 -1.70 26.11 -3.55
N ASP A 519 -0.46 26.15 -4.07
CA ASP A 519 -0.14 25.58 -5.38
C ASP A 519 -0.24 24.05 -5.39
N VAL A 520 0.34 23.35 -4.42
CA VAL A 520 0.21 21.88 -4.35
C VAL A 520 -1.25 21.47 -4.09
N SER A 521 -2.00 22.26 -3.30
CA SER A 521 -3.42 22.00 -3.06
C SER A 521 -4.26 22.19 -4.33
N ARG A 522 -3.96 23.22 -5.13
CA ARG A 522 -4.58 23.45 -6.43
C ARG A 522 -4.36 22.26 -7.37
N HIS A 523 -3.12 21.76 -7.47
CA HIS A 523 -2.84 20.56 -8.25
C HIS A 523 -3.58 19.32 -7.75
N ALA A 524 -3.67 19.14 -6.43
CA ALA A 524 -4.44 18.04 -5.85
C ALA A 524 -5.94 18.13 -6.18
N LEU A 525 -6.53 19.32 -6.09
CA LEU A 525 -7.93 19.57 -6.45
C LEU A 525 -8.17 19.31 -7.94
N THR A 526 -7.29 19.78 -8.83
CA THR A 526 -7.37 19.50 -10.28
C THR A 526 -7.37 17.99 -10.54
N ASN A 527 -6.45 17.26 -9.91
CA ASN A 527 -6.39 15.81 -10.05
C ASN A 527 -7.62 15.11 -9.46
N ALA A 528 -8.14 15.58 -8.34
CA ALA A 528 -9.34 15.02 -7.71
C ALA A 528 -10.58 15.21 -8.59
N MET A 529 -10.67 16.33 -9.31
CA MET A 529 -11.71 16.59 -10.31
C MET A 529 -11.61 15.65 -11.51
N LEU A 530 -10.41 15.49 -12.07
CA LEU A 530 -10.15 14.58 -13.20
C LEU A 530 -10.43 13.12 -12.84
N SER A 531 -10.28 12.77 -11.56
CA SER A 531 -10.63 11.46 -11.02
C SER A 531 -12.11 11.32 -10.62
N GLU A 532 -12.91 12.39 -10.71
CA GLU A 532 -14.31 12.45 -10.29
C GLU A 532 -14.50 12.08 -8.80
N THR A 533 -13.51 12.41 -7.97
CA THR A 533 -13.48 12.15 -6.51
C THR A 533 -13.87 13.38 -5.68
N ALA A 534 -13.89 14.56 -6.30
CA ALA A 534 -14.34 15.81 -5.69
C ALA A 534 -15.51 16.39 -6.49
N ASP A 535 -16.37 17.16 -5.82
CA ASP A 535 -17.38 17.96 -6.53
C ASP A 535 -16.67 18.95 -7.47
N VAL A 536 -16.97 18.83 -8.76
CA VAL A 536 -16.31 19.58 -9.83
C VAL A 536 -16.49 21.09 -9.66
N LYS A 537 -17.64 21.56 -9.19
CA LYS A 537 -17.92 22.99 -9.06
C LYS A 537 -17.17 23.58 -7.86
N GLU A 538 -17.23 22.92 -6.72
CA GLU A 538 -16.53 23.36 -5.51
C GLU A 538 -15.01 23.33 -5.71
N ALA A 539 -14.48 22.26 -6.32
CA ALA A 539 -13.05 22.17 -6.61
C ALA A 539 -12.59 23.26 -7.60
N HIS A 540 -13.34 23.55 -8.67
CA HIS A 540 -13.04 24.70 -9.54
C HIS A 540 -13.02 26.03 -8.79
N SER A 541 -14.00 26.28 -7.90
CA SER A 541 -14.05 27.49 -7.08
C SER A 541 -12.80 27.61 -6.21
N LEU A 542 -12.43 26.54 -5.52
CA LEU A 542 -11.26 26.51 -4.65
C LEU A 542 -9.95 26.70 -5.41
N ILE A 543 -9.83 26.13 -6.61
CA ILE A 543 -8.67 26.32 -7.51
C ILE A 543 -8.53 27.80 -7.90
N ALA A 544 -9.61 28.42 -8.40
CA ALA A 544 -9.59 29.82 -8.81
C ALA A 544 -9.29 30.77 -7.63
N GLU A 545 -9.84 30.47 -6.44
CA GLU A 545 -9.53 31.22 -5.22
C GLU A 545 -8.06 31.06 -4.79
N ALA A 546 -7.49 29.86 -4.91
CA ALA A 546 -6.08 29.61 -4.63
C ALA A 546 -5.16 30.40 -5.56
N GLU A 547 -5.44 30.39 -6.87
CA GLU A 547 -4.72 31.18 -7.87
C GLU A 547 -4.79 32.68 -7.57
N SER A 548 -5.98 33.18 -7.21
CA SER A 548 -6.15 34.57 -6.79
C SER A 548 -5.36 34.91 -5.52
N MET A 549 -5.30 34.01 -4.55
CA MET A 549 -4.55 34.22 -3.31
C MET A 549 -3.04 34.27 -3.55
N MET A 550 -2.51 33.37 -4.38
CA MET A 550 -1.09 33.32 -4.72
C MET A 550 -0.57 34.60 -5.43
N GLY A 551 -1.46 35.37 -6.07
CA GLY A 551 -1.12 36.67 -6.66
C GLY A 551 -0.93 37.82 -5.66
N SER A 552 -1.08 37.57 -4.36
CA SER A 552 -1.01 38.59 -3.30
C SER A 552 -0.40 38.03 -2.02
N ALA A 553 -0.09 38.88 -1.04
CA ALA A 553 0.28 38.40 0.29
C ALA A 553 -0.89 37.63 0.91
N VAL A 554 -0.68 36.34 1.21
CA VAL A 554 -1.70 35.48 1.80
C VAL A 554 -1.78 35.77 3.31
N ASP A 555 -2.93 36.27 3.75
CA ASP A 555 -3.26 36.46 5.17
C ASP A 555 -4.11 35.29 5.70
N ALA A 556 -3.89 34.93 6.97
CA ALA A 556 -4.59 33.86 7.68
C ALA A 556 -6.10 34.05 7.69
N GLN A 557 -6.60 35.30 7.74
CA GLN A 557 -8.04 35.60 7.71
C GLN A 557 -8.70 35.14 6.40
N ARG A 558 -7.97 35.21 5.28
CA ARG A 558 -8.43 34.75 3.97
C ARG A 558 -8.16 33.25 3.78
N ALA A 559 -7.00 32.77 4.22
CA ALA A 559 -6.61 31.37 4.07
C ALA A 559 -7.51 30.42 4.88
N LYS A 560 -7.89 30.79 6.12
CA LYS A 560 -8.62 29.89 7.02
C LYS A 560 -9.99 29.42 6.46
N PRO A 561 -10.89 30.31 5.98
CA PRO A 561 -12.15 29.87 5.38
C PRO A 561 -11.97 28.99 4.14
N TRP A 562 -10.94 29.28 3.32
CA TRP A 562 -10.60 28.47 2.15
C TRP A 562 -10.14 27.06 2.56
N LEU A 563 -9.25 26.96 3.54
CA LEU A 563 -8.78 25.68 4.10
C LEU A 563 -9.95 24.85 4.64
N ASP A 564 -10.88 25.47 5.37
CA ASP A 564 -12.05 24.77 5.92
C ASP A 564 -12.98 24.22 4.83
N ARG A 565 -13.16 24.97 3.73
CA ARG A 565 -13.91 24.48 2.56
C ARG A 565 -13.20 23.32 1.89
N ALA A 566 -11.89 23.44 1.66
CA ALA A 566 -11.11 22.38 1.04
C ALA A 566 -11.07 21.09 1.90
N LEU A 567 -10.97 21.21 3.23
CA LEU A 567 -11.08 20.07 4.15
C LEU A 567 -12.47 19.41 4.12
N ARG A 568 -13.54 20.20 3.90
CA ARG A 568 -14.89 19.65 3.69
C ARG A 568 -15.00 18.83 2.42
N VAL A 569 -14.28 19.19 1.34
CA VAL A 569 -14.20 18.36 0.13
C VAL A 569 -13.58 16.99 0.45
N CYS A 570 -12.45 16.97 1.18
CA CYS A 570 -11.79 15.73 1.58
C CYS A 570 -12.68 14.82 2.45
N THR A 571 -13.37 15.40 3.43
CA THR A 571 -14.25 14.64 4.33
C THR A 571 -15.52 14.14 3.64
N THR A 572 -16.11 14.94 2.76
CA THR A 572 -17.29 14.53 1.97
C THR A 572 -16.99 13.30 1.12
N PHE A 573 -15.80 13.24 0.50
CA PHE A 573 -15.38 12.06 -0.25
C PHE A 573 -15.21 10.82 0.65
N SER A 574 -14.51 10.96 1.78
CA SER A 574 -14.32 9.89 2.74
C SER A 574 -15.65 9.31 3.23
N ASP A 575 -16.59 10.18 3.62
CA ASP A 575 -17.91 9.79 4.10
C ASP A 575 -18.74 9.11 2.99
N ALA A 576 -18.63 9.59 1.75
CA ALA A 576 -19.28 8.97 0.60
C ALA A 576 -18.73 7.56 0.31
N MET A 577 -17.41 7.36 0.35
CA MET A 577 -16.80 6.04 0.15
C MET A 577 -17.17 5.06 1.27
N GLN A 578 -17.17 5.53 2.52
CA GLN A 578 -17.61 4.76 3.67
C GLN A 578 -19.05 4.31 3.50
N LYS A 579 -19.96 5.23 3.24
CA LYS A 579 -21.38 4.91 3.01
C LYS A 579 -21.57 3.93 1.86
N LEU A 580 -20.82 4.10 0.77
CA LEU A 580 -21.00 3.32 -0.44
C LEU A 580 -20.52 1.86 -0.31
N PHE A 581 -19.35 1.66 0.30
CA PHE A 581 -18.70 0.35 0.34
C PHE A 581 -18.90 -0.41 1.65
N LEU A 582 -19.03 0.27 2.80
CA LEU A 582 -19.01 -0.38 4.12
C LEU A 582 -20.16 -1.37 4.32
N GLU A 583 -21.36 -1.04 3.84
CA GLU A 583 -22.54 -1.93 3.95
C GLU A 583 -22.45 -3.19 3.06
N ARG A 584 -21.53 -3.21 2.09
CA ARG A 584 -21.47 -4.25 1.03
C ARG A 584 -20.24 -5.14 1.13
N VAL A 585 -19.10 -4.56 1.51
CA VAL A 585 -17.82 -5.26 1.43
C VAL A 585 -17.77 -6.46 2.35
N LEU A 586 -18.33 -6.37 3.56
CA LEU A 586 -18.34 -7.48 4.51
C LEU A 586 -19.26 -8.62 4.05
N PRO A 587 -20.54 -8.39 3.68
CA PRO A 587 -21.40 -9.46 3.16
C PRO A 587 -20.85 -10.11 1.88
N ILE A 588 -20.34 -9.31 0.94
CA ILE A 588 -19.74 -9.81 -0.30
C ILE A 588 -18.48 -10.62 0.01
N GLY A 589 -17.56 -10.08 0.81
CA GLY A 589 -16.31 -10.77 1.17
C GLY A 589 -16.56 -12.11 1.86
N GLN A 590 -17.49 -12.15 2.82
CA GLN A 590 -17.90 -13.38 3.50
C GLN A 590 -18.51 -14.39 2.53
N GLY A 591 -19.44 -13.96 1.67
CA GLY A 591 -20.07 -14.84 0.68
C GLY A 591 -19.09 -15.41 -0.35
N LEU A 592 -18.03 -14.67 -0.66
CA LEU A 592 -16.97 -15.09 -1.57
C LEU A 592 -15.87 -15.95 -0.91
N GLY A 593 -15.88 -16.09 0.42
CA GLY A 593 -14.83 -16.76 1.18
C GLY A 593 -13.51 -15.98 1.24
N VAL A 594 -13.56 -14.65 1.10
CA VAL A 594 -12.41 -13.76 1.24
C VAL A 594 -12.00 -13.65 2.71
N ASP A 595 -10.71 -13.46 2.96
CA ASP A 595 -10.18 -13.23 4.30
C ASP A 595 -10.90 -12.05 5.00
N GLY A 596 -11.34 -12.27 6.24
CA GLY A 596 -12.14 -11.30 6.98
C GLY A 596 -11.40 -9.99 7.25
N HIS A 597 -10.07 -10.04 7.41
CA HIS A 597 -9.26 -8.84 7.57
C HIS A 597 -9.16 -8.07 6.25
N ALA A 598 -8.94 -8.75 5.12
CA ALA A 598 -8.94 -8.14 3.79
C ALA A 598 -10.25 -7.40 3.47
N ALA A 599 -11.39 -7.99 3.85
CA ALA A 599 -12.70 -7.33 3.70
C ALA A 599 -12.88 -6.13 4.65
N ALA A 600 -12.38 -6.22 5.88
CA ALA A 600 -12.50 -5.15 6.88
C ALA A 600 -11.69 -3.91 6.52
N VAL A 601 -10.47 -4.07 5.99
CA VAL A 601 -9.57 -2.95 5.67
C VAL A 601 -9.81 -2.34 4.29
N PHE A 602 -10.68 -2.93 3.47
CA PHE A 602 -10.91 -2.50 2.08
C PHE A 602 -11.29 -1.03 1.97
N VAL A 603 -12.33 -0.59 2.69
CA VAL A 603 -12.85 0.78 2.58
C VAL A 603 -11.82 1.80 3.04
N GLU A 604 -11.10 1.45 4.10
CA GLU A 604 -10.03 2.26 4.68
C GLU A 604 -8.85 2.40 3.72
N ALA A 605 -8.40 1.29 3.13
CA ALA A 605 -7.35 1.30 2.12
C ALA A 605 -7.72 2.21 0.94
N GLU A 606 -8.99 2.18 0.51
CA GLU A 606 -9.48 3.02 -0.58
C GLU A 606 -9.46 4.52 -0.26
N VAL A 607 -9.87 4.90 0.95
CA VAL A 607 -9.80 6.30 1.40
C VAL A 607 -8.33 6.74 1.49
N ARG A 608 -7.44 5.90 2.05
CA ARG A 608 -6.03 6.25 2.27
C ARG A 608 -5.17 6.23 1.02
N SER A 609 -5.52 5.45 0.00
CA SER A 609 -4.84 5.48 -1.29
C SER A 609 -5.26 6.64 -2.19
N ASN A 610 -6.25 7.44 -1.77
CA ASN A 610 -6.77 8.54 -2.56
C ASN A 610 -5.95 9.83 -2.38
N LEU A 611 -5.83 10.63 -3.44
CA LEU A 611 -5.13 11.92 -3.42
C LEU A 611 -5.72 12.90 -2.39
N LEU A 612 -7.04 12.87 -2.16
CA LEU A 612 -7.72 13.71 -1.18
C LEU A 612 -7.26 13.43 0.26
N PHE A 613 -6.74 12.24 0.55
CA PHE A 613 -6.11 11.96 1.84
C PHE A 613 -4.84 12.77 2.02
N GLN A 614 -3.95 12.79 1.03
CA GLN A 614 -2.73 13.59 1.09
C GLN A 614 -3.03 15.10 1.09
N LEU A 615 -4.03 15.53 0.33
CA LEU A 615 -4.53 16.91 0.40
C LEU A 615 -4.99 17.27 1.81
N SER A 616 -5.73 16.40 2.50
CA SER A 616 -6.21 16.67 3.86
C SER A 616 -5.07 16.93 4.85
N ARG A 617 -3.90 16.30 4.66
CA ARG A 617 -2.70 16.51 5.46
C ARG A 617 -2.09 17.89 5.23
N VAL A 618 -1.89 18.27 3.96
CA VAL A 618 -1.44 19.62 3.56
C VAL A 618 -2.35 20.70 4.16
N LEU A 619 -3.67 20.54 3.99
CA LEU A 619 -4.66 21.50 4.46
C LEU A 619 -4.71 21.57 5.99
N SER A 620 -4.53 20.45 6.69
CA SER A 620 -4.50 20.42 8.16
C SER A 620 -3.30 21.20 8.71
N ALA A 621 -2.13 21.05 8.09
CA ALA A 621 -0.94 21.85 8.43
C ALA A 621 -1.18 23.35 8.23
N GLY A 622 -1.79 23.74 7.11
CA GLY A 622 -2.20 25.13 6.86
C GLY A 622 -3.23 25.65 7.87
N ALA A 623 -4.24 24.84 8.20
CA ALA A 623 -5.30 25.21 9.13
C ALA A 623 -4.77 25.44 10.54
N LYS A 624 -3.82 24.62 10.99
CA LYS A 624 -3.10 24.81 12.25
C LYS A 624 -2.35 26.13 12.29
N THR A 625 -1.56 26.41 11.25
CA THR A 625 -0.79 27.67 11.19
C THR A 625 -1.70 28.90 11.14
N ALA A 626 -2.79 28.85 10.35
CA ALA A 626 -3.76 29.95 10.33
C ALA A 626 -4.43 30.16 11.69
N LYS A 627 -4.80 29.09 12.43
CA LYS A 627 -5.36 29.23 13.79
C LYS A 627 -4.40 29.93 14.73
N HIS A 628 -3.13 29.53 14.73
CA HIS A 628 -2.10 30.15 15.56
C HIS A 628 -1.93 31.64 15.24
N GLN A 629 -1.87 32.01 13.96
CA GLN A 629 -1.75 33.40 13.52
C GLN A 629 -2.98 34.25 13.88
N LEU A 630 -4.15 33.65 13.93
CA LEU A 630 -5.40 34.30 14.31
C LEU A 630 -5.66 34.33 15.83
N GLY A 631 -4.80 33.71 16.64
CA GLY A 631 -5.04 33.54 18.08
C GLY A 631 -6.29 32.69 18.39
N ALA A 632 -6.65 31.78 17.49
CA ALA A 632 -7.78 30.87 17.68
C ALA A 632 -7.46 29.79 18.73
N PRO A 633 -8.47 29.18 19.37
CA PRO A 633 -8.25 28.11 20.34
C PRO A 633 -7.42 26.95 19.74
N PRO A 634 -6.48 26.36 20.50
CA PRO A 634 -5.55 25.31 20.04
C PRO A 634 -6.23 23.93 20.02
N TRP A 635 -7.44 23.88 19.48
CA TRP A 635 -8.30 22.71 19.45
C TRP A 635 -8.83 22.48 18.04
N THR A 636 -8.83 21.21 17.64
CA THR A 636 -9.42 20.75 16.39
C THR A 636 -10.58 19.83 16.71
N ALA A 637 -11.81 20.27 16.41
CA ALA A 637 -13.00 19.45 16.55
C ALA A 637 -13.13 18.53 15.32
N LEU A 638 -12.90 17.22 15.51
CA LEU A 638 -13.11 16.21 14.48
C LEU A 638 -14.60 15.90 14.28
N GLN A 639 -15.35 15.89 15.39
CA GLN A 639 -16.81 15.80 15.43
C GLN A 639 -17.32 16.85 16.42
N PRO A 640 -17.76 18.03 15.96
CA PRO A 640 -18.31 19.06 16.83
C PRO A 640 -19.69 18.65 17.36
N GLY A 641 -20.02 19.09 18.57
CA GLY A 641 -21.32 18.84 19.18
C GLY A 641 -21.32 19.11 20.67
N SER A 642 -22.35 18.61 21.35
CA SER A 642 -22.45 18.64 22.81
C SER A 642 -22.56 17.20 23.31
N ALA A 643 -21.72 16.85 24.29
CA ALA A 643 -21.73 15.55 24.93
C ALA A 643 -21.80 15.74 26.44
N VAL A 644 -22.53 14.86 27.10
CA VAL A 644 -22.66 14.81 28.55
C VAL A 644 -22.36 13.38 28.99
N GLY A 645 -21.56 13.26 30.04
CA GLY A 645 -21.18 11.97 30.60
C GLY A 645 -20.25 12.18 31.79
N LYS A 646 -19.96 11.10 32.51
CA LYS A 646 -18.95 11.11 33.56
C LYS A 646 -17.57 11.23 32.93
N LEU A 647 -16.78 12.16 33.44
CA LEU A 647 -15.43 12.40 32.95
C LEU A 647 -14.49 11.31 33.47
N ALA A 648 -13.73 10.67 32.58
CA ALA A 648 -12.76 9.65 32.94
C ALA A 648 -11.45 9.81 32.14
N GLU A 649 -10.32 9.58 32.79
CA GLU A 649 -8.99 9.69 32.18
C GLU A 649 -8.41 8.30 31.90
N TYR A 650 -7.94 8.08 30.67
CA TYR A 650 -7.21 6.88 30.26
C TYR A 650 -6.02 7.24 29.37
N GLY A 651 -5.02 6.37 29.27
CA GLY A 651 -3.91 6.53 28.34
C GLY A 651 -4.35 6.39 26.89
N SER A 652 -5.22 5.42 26.59
CA SER A 652 -5.76 5.15 25.25
C SER A 652 -7.17 4.54 25.31
N LEU A 653 -7.82 4.43 24.14
CA LEU A 653 -9.10 3.71 24.01
C LEU A 653 -8.96 2.22 24.37
N GLN A 654 -7.85 1.59 24.03
CA GLN A 654 -7.60 0.19 24.36
C GLN A 654 -7.55 -0.03 25.88
N GLU A 655 -6.85 0.86 26.61
CA GLU A 655 -6.79 0.81 28.07
C GLU A 655 -8.20 0.94 28.70
N PHE A 656 -9.03 1.81 28.13
CA PHE A 656 -10.43 1.94 28.55
C PHE A 656 -11.21 0.64 28.31
N VAL A 657 -11.12 0.05 27.13
CA VAL A 657 -11.80 -1.22 26.79
C VAL A 657 -11.37 -2.33 27.75
N ASP A 658 -10.08 -2.42 28.07
CA ASP A 658 -9.52 -3.42 28.98
C ASP A 658 -9.98 -3.23 30.44
N SER A 659 -10.36 -2.01 30.83
CA SER A 659 -10.93 -1.72 32.16
C SER A 659 -12.29 -2.36 32.40
N LYS A 660 -12.98 -2.81 31.33
CA LYS A 660 -14.31 -3.45 31.35
C LYS A 660 -15.40 -2.61 32.05
N GLN A 661 -15.23 -1.30 32.12
CA GLN A 661 -16.26 -0.41 32.65
C GLN A 661 -17.47 -0.40 31.70
N GLN A 662 -18.68 -0.63 32.22
CA GLN A 662 -19.92 -0.67 31.45
C GLN A 662 -21.03 0.15 32.11
N GLY A 663 -21.98 0.62 31.32
CA GLY A 663 -23.30 1.08 31.78
C GLY A 663 -23.47 2.59 32.01
N GLU A 664 -22.39 3.35 32.20
CA GLU A 664 -22.45 4.83 32.32
C GLU A 664 -21.97 5.51 31.04
N ASP A 665 -22.64 6.60 30.65
CA ASP A 665 -22.19 7.48 29.56
C ASP A 665 -20.95 8.26 29.98
N LEU A 666 -19.90 8.23 29.16
CA LEU A 666 -18.57 8.76 29.48
C LEU A 666 -18.12 9.86 28.52
N VAL A 667 -17.37 10.81 29.08
CA VAL A 667 -16.49 11.69 28.31
C VAL A 667 -15.05 11.32 28.66
N LEU A 668 -14.28 10.88 27.66
CA LEU A 668 -12.93 10.37 27.87
C LEU A 668 -11.89 11.47 27.63
N LEU A 669 -10.96 11.61 28.57
CA LEU A 669 -9.70 12.31 28.37
C LEU A 669 -8.63 11.28 28.01
N LEU A 670 -8.13 11.32 26.78
CA LEU A 670 -7.15 10.37 26.26
C LEU A 670 -5.81 11.05 26.00
N LYS A 671 -4.72 10.39 26.39
CA LYS A 671 -3.37 10.90 26.08
C LYS A 671 -2.95 10.55 24.65
N HIS A 672 -3.29 9.35 24.19
CA HIS A 672 -2.85 8.84 22.91
C HIS A 672 -3.99 8.08 22.21
N ALA A 673 -3.97 8.11 20.89
CA ALA A 673 -4.80 7.26 20.03
C ALA A 673 -3.98 6.83 18.81
N GLU A 674 -4.14 5.58 18.38
CA GLU A 674 -3.51 5.08 17.16
C GLU A 674 -4.27 5.54 15.91
N GLY A 675 -5.57 5.84 16.07
CA GLY A 675 -6.45 6.29 14.99
C GLY A 675 -7.24 5.15 14.34
N GLU A 676 -7.07 3.91 14.78
CA GLU A 676 -7.76 2.71 14.29
C GLU A 676 -8.78 2.13 15.28
N GLU A 677 -8.87 2.70 16.48
CA GLU A 677 -9.64 2.12 17.56
C GLU A 677 -11.16 2.18 17.34
N ASP A 678 -11.87 1.21 17.91
CA ASP A 678 -13.33 1.22 18.00
C ASP A 678 -13.77 2.08 19.19
N ILE A 679 -14.82 2.88 18.98
CA ILE A 679 -15.41 3.71 20.04
C ILE A 679 -16.53 2.91 20.70
N PRO A 680 -16.43 2.59 22.01
CA PRO A 680 -17.49 1.86 22.70
C PRO A 680 -18.79 2.68 22.79
N PRO A 681 -19.98 2.06 22.73
CA PRO A 681 -21.27 2.76 22.67
C PRO A 681 -21.57 3.71 23.83
N ASN A 682 -20.96 3.49 24.99
CA ASN A 682 -21.11 4.33 26.18
C ASN A 682 -20.17 5.54 26.20
N VAL A 683 -19.26 5.67 25.23
CA VAL A 683 -18.43 6.88 25.07
C VAL A 683 -19.22 7.90 24.26
N LYS A 684 -19.54 9.05 24.86
CA LYS A 684 -20.28 10.15 24.22
C LYS A 684 -19.39 11.30 23.78
N GLY A 685 -18.21 11.43 24.40
CA GLY A 685 -17.22 12.41 24.01
C GLY A 685 -15.78 11.94 24.22
N ILE A 686 -14.86 12.44 23.39
CA ILE A 686 -13.43 12.19 23.47
C ILE A 686 -12.68 13.53 23.37
N VAL A 687 -11.76 13.77 24.29
CA VAL A 687 -10.76 14.83 24.23
C VAL A 687 -9.40 14.16 24.19
N LEU A 688 -8.64 14.38 23.12
CA LEU A 688 -7.36 13.73 22.86
C LEU A 688 -6.20 14.73 22.96
N ALA A 689 -5.14 14.34 23.67
CA ALA A 689 -3.96 15.18 23.93
C ALA A 689 -3.01 15.36 22.73
N GLN A 690 -3.34 14.73 21.61
CA GLN A 690 -2.54 14.74 20.39
C GLN A 690 -3.43 15.08 19.19
N GLU A 691 -2.77 15.54 18.12
CA GLU A 691 -3.39 15.65 16.82
C GLU A 691 -3.67 14.27 16.24
N LEU A 692 -4.78 14.18 15.51
CA LEU A 692 -5.16 12.97 14.79
C LEU A 692 -5.54 13.37 13.36
N PRO A 693 -5.11 12.61 12.33
CA PRO A 693 -5.49 12.90 10.95
C PRO A 693 -7.01 13.01 10.80
N LEU A 694 -7.47 14.00 10.02
CA LEU A 694 -8.90 14.29 9.86
C LEU A 694 -9.71 13.10 9.31
N LEU A 695 -9.05 12.28 8.46
CA LEU A 695 -9.57 11.08 7.83
C LEU A 695 -9.09 9.79 8.52
N SER A 696 -8.62 9.87 9.77
CA SER A 696 -8.37 8.67 10.59
C SER A 696 -9.65 7.87 10.78
N HIS A 697 -9.50 6.55 10.93
CA HIS A 697 -10.64 5.67 11.13
C HIS A 697 -11.43 6.01 12.40
N LEU A 698 -10.72 6.32 13.48
CA LEU A 698 -11.30 6.81 14.73
C LEU A 698 -12.06 8.14 14.54
N GLY A 699 -11.50 9.08 13.76
CA GLY A 699 -12.17 10.34 13.42
C GLY A 699 -13.46 10.14 12.61
N VAL A 700 -13.43 9.23 11.63
CA VAL A 700 -14.61 8.86 10.83
C VAL A 700 -15.67 8.17 11.70
N ARG A 701 -15.28 7.22 12.55
CA ARG A 701 -16.19 6.52 13.49
C ARG A 701 -16.87 7.49 14.45
N ALA A 702 -16.13 8.46 14.98
CA ALA A 702 -16.72 9.49 15.84
C ALA A 702 -17.84 10.27 15.12
N ARG A 703 -17.66 10.62 13.84
CA ARG A 703 -18.72 11.27 13.05
C ARG A 703 -19.93 10.37 12.82
N GLN A 704 -19.69 9.12 12.41
CA GLN A 704 -20.74 8.15 12.14
C GLN A 704 -21.59 7.84 13.37
N GLN A 705 -20.95 7.72 14.54
CA GLN A 705 -21.61 7.43 15.80
C GLN A 705 -22.10 8.69 16.54
N GLY A 706 -21.79 9.89 16.03
CA GLY A 706 -22.14 11.16 16.66
C GLY A 706 -21.40 11.44 17.97
N VAL A 707 -20.25 10.82 18.20
CA VAL A 707 -19.42 10.99 19.40
C VAL A 707 -18.64 12.29 19.27
N VAL A 708 -18.83 13.22 20.20
CA VAL A 708 -18.12 14.51 20.18
C VAL A 708 -16.62 14.27 20.33
N PHE A 709 -15.81 14.78 19.41
CA PHE A 709 -14.38 14.49 19.40
C PHE A 709 -13.55 15.73 19.12
N ALA A 710 -12.70 16.10 20.09
CA ALA A 710 -11.72 17.18 19.98
C ALA A 710 -10.29 16.68 20.20
N CYS A 711 -9.36 17.18 19.40
CA CYS A 711 -7.92 16.99 19.53
C CYS A 711 -7.27 18.30 19.95
N SER A 712 -6.30 18.26 20.87
CA SER A 712 -5.48 19.41 21.19
C SER A 712 -4.31 19.54 20.21
N ASP A 713 -3.88 20.78 19.99
CA ASP A 713 -2.66 21.10 19.26
C ASP A 713 -1.43 20.92 20.19
N GLY A 714 -1.24 19.70 20.70
CA GLY A 714 -0.17 19.31 21.65
C GLY A 714 -0.63 19.14 23.10
N GLU A 715 0.30 18.80 24.01
CA GLU A 715 -0.04 18.44 25.40
C GLU A 715 -0.49 19.62 26.27
N ALA A 716 -0.04 20.84 25.99
CA ALA A 716 -0.28 21.99 26.87
C ALA A 716 -1.77 22.33 27.04
N PRO A 717 -2.58 22.49 25.96
CA PRO A 717 -4.02 22.72 26.09
C PRO A 717 -4.74 21.57 26.81
N PHE A 718 -4.31 20.33 26.56
CA PHE A 718 -4.87 19.16 27.22
C PHE A 718 -4.62 19.16 28.72
N ASN A 719 -3.41 19.51 29.15
CA ASN A 719 -3.04 19.58 30.56
C ASN A 719 -3.80 20.68 31.31
N GLU A 720 -4.17 21.77 30.64
CA GLU A 720 -5.02 22.84 31.20
C GLU A 720 -6.42 22.29 31.51
N ILE A 721 -7.09 21.66 30.53
CA ILE A 721 -8.40 21.03 30.74
C ILE A 721 -8.31 19.94 31.80
N LYS A 722 -7.28 19.11 31.77
CA LYS A 722 -7.08 18.05 32.77
C LYS A 722 -6.93 18.61 34.18
N SER A 723 -6.25 19.75 34.34
CA SER A 723 -6.09 20.40 35.64
C SER A 723 -7.41 20.99 36.14
N ALA A 724 -8.20 21.60 35.25
CA ALA A 724 -9.55 22.05 35.57
C ALA A 724 -10.52 20.88 35.84
N ALA A 725 -10.38 19.77 35.13
CA ALA A 725 -11.15 18.55 35.34
C ALA A 725 -10.90 17.94 36.72
N LYS A 726 -9.64 17.92 37.19
CA LYS A 726 -9.31 17.42 38.53
C LYS A 726 -10.02 18.15 39.66
N SER A 727 -10.41 19.42 39.47
CA SER A 727 -11.23 20.14 40.45
C SER A 727 -12.72 19.81 40.37
N MET A 728 -13.18 19.19 39.27
CA MET A 728 -14.56 18.75 39.04
C MET A 728 -14.78 17.26 39.31
N VAL A 729 -13.72 16.44 39.26
CA VAL A 729 -13.74 14.97 39.51
C VAL A 729 -13.61 14.65 41.02
N GLY A 730 -14.02 15.59 41.89
CA GLY A 730 -13.98 15.46 43.36
C GLY A 730 -15.13 14.64 43.93
#